data_AF-A0A5N4BZI6-F1
#
_entry.id   AF-A0A5N4BZI6-F1
#
_cell.length_a   1.000
_cell.length_b   1.000
_cell.length_c   1.000
_cell.angle_alpha   90.00
_cell.angle_beta   90.00
_cell.angle_gamma   90.00
#
_symmetry.space_group_name_H-M   'P 1'
#
loop_
_entity.id
_entity.type
_entity.pdbx_description
1 polymer ?
#
loop_
_entity_poly.entity_id
_entity_poly.type
_entity_poly.pdbx_seq_one_letter_code
_entity_poly.pdbx_strand_id
1 'polypeptide(L)'
;MMLSIQILVPLVIIMLSLSLLNFKTSVENVPLELTLKSYVQTIVPLFISPNSRLGPQLSEHFTDMLVAEEQIPLKLLSPLCPVGPDVNVLLSSSFLLNVETFLLNKSEEEPKVFDQNYIVAASFEDMGNHTIVTAVFNNQSYHSSALALALVDNVLSKLLSGARALITVFNHSQPQSRLETSENIFYEGPKGHYLVISLLFGIAFLSSSFSILIVKERSIKAKHVQFIGGVYVATFWLSALLWDLISFLIATLLLLVVFLYYNEEAFTHEENILAVFLMLMLYGWAIIPFIYLTSFCFDNSGSAYVKLIITLTFLSISPLVLVAVTSEKGEDHPHITQLLITSVHPILAERYVVQKNIYAWESLGIGKYLTALGISGPVYLILLFLIETNVLSKLKARFSDWAVSMPGDQVVEEEAEMIKTHLENLHKKNPLVLKKVSKVYANKVSPLAVDKISFTVQAEECFGLLGLSGAGKASIFKMLTGEEPITSGDAFVKGLSIRSHLGKVRQWIGYCPQFDALLDHMMGRETLVTYTRLRGIPERHSSACVDQILDDLLMYTYAVSLVRTYSGGNKWKLSAGIALLGEPTVIFLDEPSTGMDPVARRLLWGTVVRARKSVKANVITSHSMEDCEALCTRLAMMVQGQFKCLGSPQHLKSKFGSGYALRAKIQSDGQQEALEEFKAFVDLNFPGSILEDEHQGMVHYHLPSDDLSWAKVFGIMKQAKKKYMLEDYTVNQISLEDIFLSFTCPVPYTQGESKQGQAESASPTLPSPPPFLPPSQPPFPLPTPSPSQPFFQPSSQAPSWPPTPPPSRPSS
;
A
#
# COMPACT_ATOMS: atom_id res chain seq x y z
N MET A 1 9.85 -2.56 -15.31
CA MET A 1 10.40 -2.10 -14.01
C MET A 1 9.66 -2.72 -12.83
N MET A 2 8.35 -2.50 -12.66
CA MET A 2 7.60 -3.03 -11.51
C MET A 2 7.63 -4.57 -11.47
N LEU A 3 7.34 -5.24 -12.59
CA LEU A 3 7.47 -6.71 -12.72
C LEU A 3 8.88 -7.22 -12.40
N SER A 4 9.90 -6.49 -12.85
CA SER A 4 11.31 -6.82 -12.58
C SER A 4 11.62 -6.78 -11.09
N ILE A 5 11.12 -5.77 -10.37
CA ILE A 5 11.29 -5.64 -8.91
C ILE A 5 10.49 -6.73 -8.18
N GLN A 6 9.26 -6.99 -8.62
CA GLN A 6 8.39 -8.04 -8.06
C GLN A 6 9.08 -9.41 -8.09
N ILE A 7 9.76 -9.73 -9.18
CA ILE A 7 10.45 -11.02 -9.36
C ILE A 7 11.82 -11.03 -8.67
N LEU A 8 12.62 -9.97 -8.82
CA LEU A 8 14.01 -9.97 -8.37
C LEU A 8 14.15 -9.95 -6.85
N VAL A 9 13.29 -9.22 -6.14
CA VAL A 9 13.43 -9.05 -4.68
C VAL A 9 13.25 -10.37 -3.91
N PRO A 10 12.19 -11.17 -4.12
CA PRO A 10 12.06 -12.49 -3.48
C PRO A 10 13.25 -13.41 -3.78
N LEU A 11 13.74 -13.40 -5.03
CA LEU A 11 14.90 -14.20 -5.42
C LEU A 11 16.14 -13.76 -4.66
N VAL A 12 16.45 -12.46 -4.62
CA VAL A 12 17.63 -11.94 -3.91
C VAL A 12 17.58 -12.26 -2.42
N ILE A 13 16.42 -12.15 -1.77
CA ILE A 13 16.24 -12.51 -0.35
C ILE A 13 16.59 -13.97 -0.11
N ILE A 14 16.12 -14.87 -0.98
CA ILE A 14 16.34 -16.32 -0.83
C ILE A 14 17.78 -16.70 -1.18
N MET A 15 18.36 -16.11 -2.25
CA MET A 15 19.78 -16.29 -2.59
C MET A 15 20.70 -15.84 -1.44
N LEU A 16 20.44 -14.68 -0.84
CA LEU A 16 21.21 -14.18 0.31
C LEU A 16 21.07 -15.11 1.52
N SER A 17 19.85 -15.58 1.81
CA SER A 17 19.59 -16.51 2.91
C SER A 17 20.35 -17.82 2.73
N LEU A 18 20.26 -18.45 1.55
CA LEU A 18 20.97 -19.69 1.22
C LEU A 18 22.49 -19.51 1.25
N SER A 19 23.00 -18.38 0.74
CA SER A 19 24.44 -18.08 0.78
C SER A 19 24.98 -17.92 2.21
N LEU A 20 24.23 -17.26 3.10
CA LEU A 20 24.61 -17.09 4.50
C LEU A 20 24.56 -18.42 5.26
N LEU A 21 23.58 -19.26 4.97
CA LEU A 21 23.41 -20.55 5.63
C LEU A 21 24.48 -21.55 5.20
N ASN A 22 24.83 -21.65 3.91
CA ASN A 22 25.85 -22.60 3.44
C ASN A 22 27.23 -22.38 4.05
N PHE A 23 27.60 -21.13 4.39
CA PHE A 23 28.86 -20.85 5.07
C PHE A 23 29.00 -21.55 6.45
N LYS A 24 27.88 -21.87 7.11
CA LYS A 24 27.88 -22.38 8.50
C LYS A 24 27.91 -23.93 8.63
N THR A 25 27.68 -24.71 7.55
CA THR A 25 27.66 -26.20 7.60
C THR A 25 28.95 -26.87 7.15
N SER A 26 29.93 -26.12 6.64
CA SER A 26 31.20 -26.68 6.16
C SER A 26 32.13 -27.17 7.29
N VAL A 27 31.59 -27.64 8.41
CA VAL A 27 32.36 -28.38 9.42
C VAL A 27 32.08 -29.85 9.14
N GLU A 28 32.89 -30.45 8.27
CA GLU A 28 32.84 -31.88 7.99
C GLU A 28 33.03 -32.69 9.29
N ASN A 29 32.46 -33.90 9.35
CA ASN A 29 32.65 -34.87 10.43
C ASN A 29 34.10 -35.41 10.42
N VAL A 30 35.08 -34.54 10.68
CA VAL A 30 36.48 -34.92 10.76
C VAL A 30 36.67 -35.73 12.05
N PRO A 31 37.25 -36.95 11.99
CA PRO A 31 37.56 -37.70 13.20
C PRO A 31 38.48 -36.89 14.10
N LEU A 32 38.13 -36.79 15.38
CA LEU A 32 38.93 -36.06 16.37
C LEU A 32 39.95 -37.01 17.00
N GLU A 33 41.23 -36.79 16.73
CA GLU A 33 42.32 -37.48 17.43
C GLU A 33 42.42 -36.97 18.86
N LEU A 34 42.31 -37.86 19.84
CA LEU A 34 42.40 -37.52 21.26
C LEU A 34 43.86 -37.43 21.68
N THR A 35 44.44 -36.23 21.64
CA THR A 35 45.81 -35.93 22.06
C THR A 35 45.86 -34.66 22.92
N LEU A 36 46.88 -34.48 23.76
CA LEU A 36 47.02 -33.23 24.51
C LEU A 36 47.50 -32.07 23.62
N LYS A 37 48.03 -32.36 22.43
CA LYS A 37 48.47 -31.36 21.44
C LYS A 37 47.36 -30.40 20.98
N SER A 38 46.09 -30.81 21.07
CA SER A 38 44.97 -29.92 20.76
C SER A 38 44.73 -28.84 21.81
N TYR A 39 45.35 -28.96 22.98
CA TYR A 39 45.29 -28.01 24.08
C TYR A 39 46.56 -27.16 24.12
N VAL A 40 46.44 -25.92 24.63
CA VAL A 40 47.60 -25.09 24.97
C VAL A 40 48.43 -25.81 26.03
N GLN A 41 49.73 -25.53 26.13
CA GLN A 41 50.68 -26.13 27.08
C GLN A 41 50.08 -26.42 28.47
N THR A 42 49.67 -27.67 28.68
CA THR A 42 49.06 -28.17 29.90
C THR A 42 50.14 -28.61 30.89
N ILE A 43 49.85 -28.45 32.18
CA ILE A 43 50.62 -28.98 33.29
C ILE A 43 49.91 -30.26 33.73
N VAL A 44 50.61 -31.39 33.65
CA VAL A 44 50.06 -32.71 34.00
C VAL A 44 50.70 -33.20 35.29
N PRO A 45 50.00 -33.11 36.44
CA PRO A 45 50.47 -33.64 37.70
C PRO A 45 50.54 -35.17 37.68
N LEU A 46 51.66 -35.70 38.18
CA LEU A 46 51.96 -37.11 38.26
C LEU A 46 52.41 -37.48 39.67
N PHE A 47 51.76 -38.46 40.29
CA PHE A 47 52.19 -39.04 41.56
C PHE A 47 52.52 -40.53 41.40
N ILE A 48 53.66 -40.96 41.92
CA ILE A 48 54.08 -42.37 41.90
C ILE A 48 54.54 -42.74 43.32
N SER A 49 54.01 -43.86 43.84
CA SER A 49 54.40 -44.39 45.15
C SER A 49 55.91 -44.73 45.19
N PRO A 50 56.65 -44.30 46.22
CA PRO A 50 58.11 -44.47 46.31
C PRO A 50 58.57 -45.94 46.39
N ASN A 51 57.69 -46.85 46.80
CA ASN A 51 57.97 -48.30 46.91
C ASN A 51 57.36 -49.10 45.74
N SER A 52 57.00 -48.45 44.64
CA SER A 52 56.34 -49.13 43.51
C SER A 52 57.26 -50.17 42.86
N ARG A 53 56.72 -51.38 42.62
CA ARG A 53 57.37 -52.43 41.79
C ARG A 53 57.52 -52.01 40.33
N LEU A 54 56.73 -51.04 39.88
CA LEU A 54 56.86 -50.39 38.59
C LEU A 54 57.95 -49.33 38.73
N GLY A 55 59.19 -49.70 38.41
CA GLY A 55 60.40 -48.90 38.68
C GLY A 55 60.40 -47.48 38.11
N PRO A 56 61.50 -46.70 38.30
CA PRO A 56 61.62 -45.30 37.87
C PRO A 56 61.38 -45.09 36.36
N GLN A 57 61.49 -46.16 35.56
CA GLN A 57 61.21 -46.21 34.13
C GLN A 57 59.78 -45.78 33.77
N LEU A 58 58.77 -46.04 34.61
CA LEU A 58 57.38 -45.62 34.32
C LEU A 58 57.23 -44.10 34.39
N SER A 59 57.88 -43.47 35.38
CA SER A 59 57.92 -42.01 35.50
C SER A 59 58.63 -41.38 34.31
N GLU A 60 59.73 -41.99 33.86
CA GLU A 60 60.53 -41.51 32.73
C GLU A 60 59.73 -41.64 31.42
N HIS A 61 59.13 -42.79 31.16
CA HIS A 61 58.29 -43.00 29.97
C HIS A 61 57.04 -42.10 29.92
N PHE A 62 56.40 -41.81 31.06
CA PHE A 62 55.27 -40.88 31.14
C PHE A 62 55.74 -39.44 30.89
N THR A 63 56.86 -39.04 31.48
CA THR A 63 57.46 -37.71 31.29
C THR A 63 57.89 -37.52 29.84
N ASP A 64 58.56 -38.50 29.24
CA ASP A 64 58.99 -38.47 27.84
C ASP A 64 57.80 -38.37 26.88
N MET A 65 56.68 -39.05 27.20
CA MET A 65 55.46 -38.98 26.41
C MET A 65 54.82 -37.59 26.45
N LEU A 66 54.73 -37.00 27.65
CA LEU A 66 54.18 -35.65 27.81
C LEU A 66 55.06 -34.59 27.15
N VAL A 67 56.39 -34.69 27.29
CA VAL A 67 57.34 -33.79 26.63
C VAL A 67 57.28 -33.93 25.12
N ALA A 68 57.10 -35.16 24.59
CA ALA A 68 56.90 -35.38 23.16
C ALA A 68 55.57 -34.81 22.62
N GLU A 69 54.60 -34.57 23.50
CA GLU A 69 53.35 -33.85 23.20
C GLU A 69 53.42 -32.35 23.54
N GLU A 70 54.61 -31.81 23.85
CA GLU A 70 54.86 -30.41 24.22
C GLU A 70 54.19 -29.96 25.54
N GLN A 71 53.91 -30.92 26.44
CA GLN A 71 53.25 -30.68 27.73
C GLN A 71 54.26 -30.64 28.89
N ILE A 72 53.88 -30.02 30.01
CA ILE A 72 54.74 -29.88 31.20
C ILE A 72 54.40 -30.97 32.22
N PRO A 73 55.25 -32.00 32.40
CA PRO A 73 55.08 -32.98 33.48
C PRO A 73 55.42 -32.37 34.84
N LEU A 74 54.53 -32.52 35.83
CA LEU A 74 54.74 -32.07 37.21
C LEU A 74 54.74 -33.27 38.18
N LYS A 75 55.92 -33.70 38.63
CA LYS A 75 56.04 -34.84 39.56
C LYS A 75 55.83 -34.42 41.01
N LEU A 76 54.86 -35.01 41.69
CA LEU A 76 54.59 -34.81 43.12
C LEU A 76 55.34 -35.88 43.94
N LEU A 77 56.07 -35.48 44.97
CA LEU A 77 56.89 -36.37 45.82
C LEU A 77 56.18 -36.71 47.14
N SER A 78 56.27 -37.98 47.57
CA SER A 78 55.76 -38.48 48.86
C SER A 78 56.75 -38.14 50.02
N PRO A 79 56.28 -37.85 51.26
CA PRO A 79 57.12 -37.33 52.35
C PRO A 79 58.10 -38.34 53.01
N LEU A 80 58.38 -39.50 52.43
CA LEU A 80 59.25 -40.54 53.04
C LEU A 80 60.73 -40.52 52.59
N CYS A 81 61.18 -39.49 51.86
CA CYS A 81 62.60 -39.33 51.54
C CYS A 81 63.36 -38.59 52.65
N PRO A 82 64.54 -39.07 53.13
CA PRO A 82 65.38 -38.30 54.01
C PRO A 82 66.05 -37.17 53.21
N VAL A 83 65.72 -35.92 53.52
CA VAL A 83 66.36 -34.74 52.93
C VAL A 83 67.64 -34.43 53.72
N GLY A 84 68.78 -34.38 53.02
CA GLY A 84 70.05 -33.90 53.59
C GLY A 84 69.96 -32.40 53.96
N PRO A 85 70.84 -31.89 54.83
CA PRO A 85 70.75 -30.51 55.28
C PRO A 85 71.10 -29.59 54.11
N ASP A 86 70.48 -28.41 54.09
CA ASP A 86 70.75 -27.28 53.20
C ASP A 86 69.76 -27.04 52.04
N VAL A 87 68.46 -26.91 52.32
CA VAL A 87 67.61 -25.88 51.65
C VAL A 87 66.50 -25.44 52.61
N ASN A 88 66.67 -24.27 53.25
CA ASN A 88 65.59 -23.57 53.94
C ASN A 88 64.74 -22.81 52.91
N VAL A 89 63.61 -23.38 52.50
CA VAL A 89 62.50 -22.62 51.91
C VAL A 89 61.26 -22.90 52.75
N LEU A 90 60.78 -21.83 53.38
CA LEU A 90 59.59 -21.79 54.23
C LEU A 90 58.34 -22.18 53.42
N LEU A 91 57.87 -23.42 53.56
CA LEU A 91 56.47 -23.75 53.34
C LEU A 91 55.96 -24.47 54.59
N SER A 92 54.99 -23.81 55.20
CA SER A 92 54.27 -24.23 56.40
C SER A 92 53.80 -25.68 56.33
N SER A 93 54.14 -26.40 57.39
CA SER A 93 53.62 -27.71 57.77
C SER A 93 52.09 -27.77 57.73
N SER A 94 51.50 -28.48 56.75
CA SER A 94 50.20 -29.22 56.85
C SER A 94 49.59 -29.63 55.49
N PHE A 95 50.32 -30.28 54.58
CA PHE A 95 49.67 -30.87 53.39
C PHE A 95 50.28 -32.23 53.04
N LEU A 96 49.52 -33.28 53.36
CA LEU A 96 49.72 -34.65 52.88
C LEU A 96 49.35 -34.66 51.39
N LEU A 97 50.34 -34.73 50.49
CA LEU A 97 50.12 -34.41 49.08
C LEU A 97 49.67 -35.63 48.26
N ASN A 98 48.35 -35.86 48.20
CA ASN A 98 47.70 -36.65 47.15
C ASN A 98 47.45 -35.74 45.92
N VAL A 99 47.42 -36.29 44.70
CA VAL A 99 47.12 -35.56 43.44
C VAL A 99 45.79 -34.81 43.57
N GLU A 100 44.79 -35.45 44.17
CA GLU A 100 43.47 -34.87 44.39
C GLU A 100 43.52 -33.62 45.26
N THR A 101 44.20 -33.68 46.41
CA THR A 101 44.34 -32.54 47.33
C THR A 101 45.10 -31.38 46.69
N PHE A 102 46.12 -31.68 45.87
CA PHE A 102 46.87 -30.67 45.12
C PHE A 102 45.99 -29.98 44.07
N LEU A 103 45.23 -30.76 43.28
CA LEU A 103 44.32 -30.21 42.27
C LEU A 103 43.20 -29.38 42.90
N LEU A 104 42.63 -29.85 44.02
CA LEU A 104 41.60 -29.11 44.77
C LEU A 104 42.14 -27.77 45.28
N ASN A 105 43.33 -27.75 45.91
CA ASN A 105 43.92 -26.49 46.36
C ASN A 105 44.24 -25.55 45.19
N LYS A 106 44.74 -26.08 44.06
CA LYS A 106 44.97 -25.26 42.86
C LYS A 106 43.69 -24.72 42.24
N SER A 107 42.59 -25.46 42.32
CA SER A 107 41.28 -24.99 41.89
C SER A 107 40.74 -23.85 42.76
N GLU A 108 41.08 -23.82 44.06
CA GLU A 108 40.70 -22.75 44.99
C GLU A 108 41.60 -21.51 44.86
N GLU A 109 42.92 -21.70 44.68
CA GLU A 109 43.89 -20.62 44.55
C GLU A 109 43.73 -19.84 43.23
N GLU A 110 43.64 -20.55 42.09
CA GLU A 110 43.65 -19.95 40.75
C GLU A 110 42.69 -20.66 39.77
N PRO A 111 41.36 -20.48 39.89
CA PRO A 111 40.37 -21.27 39.14
C PRO A 111 40.49 -21.11 37.62
N LYS A 112 40.81 -19.92 37.13
CA LYS A 112 40.96 -19.67 35.68
C LYS A 112 42.21 -20.34 35.09
N VAL A 113 43.29 -20.39 35.85
CA VAL A 113 44.55 -21.04 35.44
C VAL A 113 44.38 -22.55 35.55
N PHE A 114 43.64 -23.02 36.56
CA PHE A 114 43.28 -24.41 36.73
C PHE A 114 42.52 -24.98 35.51
N ASP A 115 41.46 -24.31 35.07
CA ASP A 115 40.62 -24.74 33.94
C ASP A 115 41.38 -24.81 32.61
N GLN A 116 42.41 -23.98 32.43
CA GLN A 116 43.20 -23.92 31.20
C GLN A 116 44.38 -24.88 31.20
N ASN A 117 45.09 -25.00 32.32
CA ASN A 117 46.38 -25.67 32.36
C ASN A 117 46.31 -27.08 32.94
N TYR A 118 45.31 -27.41 33.77
CA TYR A 118 45.21 -28.71 34.44
C TYR A 118 44.04 -29.51 33.87
N ILE A 119 44.26 -30.13 32.71
CA ILE A 119 43.23 -30.89 31.97
C ILE A 119 43.17 -32.35 32.41
N VAL A 120 44.33 -32.96 32.69
CA VAL A 120 44.48 -34.36 33.09
C VAL A 120 45.56 -34.50 34.16
N ALA A 121 45.44 -35.53 35.00
CA ALA A 121 46.45 -35.91 35.98
C ALA A 121 46.43 -37.43 36.19
N ALA A 122 47.51 -38.00 36.72
CA ALA A 122 47.59 -39.44 37.00
C ALA A 122 48.26 -39.73 38.34
N SER A 123 47.74 -40.71 39.09
CA SER A 123 48.39 -41.27 40.27
C SER A 123 48.59 -42.78 40.15
N PHE A 124 49.74 -43.26 40.60
CA PHE A 124 50.14 -44.67 40.59
C PHE A 124 50.48 -45.10 42.02
N GLU A 125 49.59 -45.86 42.64
CA GLU A 125 49.71 -46.30 44.03
C GLU A 125 49.95 -47.80 44.12
N ASP A 126 51.05 -48.22 44.75
CA ASP A 126 51.36 -49.64 44.93
C ASP A 126 50.84 -50.15 46.28
N MET A 127 49.93 -51.12 46.24
CA MET A 127 49.30 -51.76 47.40
C MET A 127 49.97 -53.10 47.74
N GLY A 128 51.16 -53.38 47.20
CA GLY A 128 52.01 -54.53 47.51
C GLY A 128 51.71 -55.79 46.70
N ASN A 129 50.44 -56.11 46.48
CA ASN A 129 50.02 -57.24 45.61
C ASN A 129 49.55 -56.79 44.22
N HIS A 130 49.18 -55.52 44.06
CA HIS A 130 48.75 -54.92 42.81
C HIS A 130 49.01 -53.41 42.87
N THR A 131 49.12 -52.77 41.72
CA THR A 131 49.18 -51.31 41.60
C THR A 131 47.84 -50.77 41.15
N ILE A 132 47.34 -49.75 41.84
CA ILE A 132 46.16 -48.98 41.46
C ILE A 132 46.63 -47.78 40.65
N VAL A 133 46.05 -47.60 39.47
CA VAL A 133 46.30 -46.44 38.62
C VAL A 133 45.03 -45.62 38.54
N THR A 134 45.09 -44.36 38.94
CA THR A 134 43.96 -43.43 38.93
C THR A 134 44.24 -42.34 37.91
N ALA A 135 43.41 -42.27 36.87
CA ALA A 135 43.38 -41.16 35.91
C ALA A 135 42.37 -40.13 36.37
N VAL A 136 42.79 -38.88 36.54
CA VAL A 136 41.93 -37.76 36.90
C VAL A 136 41.81 -36.84 35.70
N PHE A 137 40.60 -36.34 35.45
CA PHE A 137 40.32 -35.43 34.35
C PHE A 137 39.55 -34.21 34.85
N ASN A 138 39.76 -33.08 34.18
CA ASN A 138 38.97 -31.87 34.39
C ASN A 138 37.76 -31.88 33.45
N ASN A 139 36.55 -31.88 34.01
CA ASN A 139 35.30 -31.99 33.25
C ASN A 139 34.87 -30.70 32.51
N GLN A 140 35.73 -29.68 32.42
CA GLN A 140 35.48 -28.49 31.62
C GLN A 140 35.58 -28.75 30.10
N SER A 141 36.42 -29.70 29.68
CA SER A 141 36.53 -30.07 28.26
C SER A 141 35.81 -31.39 27.99
N TYR A 142 34.97 -31.42 26.96
CA TYR A 142 34.07 -32.55 26.66
C TYR A 142 34.78 -33.89 26.43
N HIS A 143 36.07 -33.88 26.07
CA HIS A 143 36.84 -35.08 25.72
C HIS A 143 37.95 -35.44 26.73
N SER A 144 38.09 -34.69 27.83
CA SER A 144 39.18 -34.90 28.82
C SER A 144 39.12 -36.27 29.50
N SER A 145 37.92 -36.83 29.70
CA SER A 145 37.73 -38.14 30.33
C SER A 145 38.33 -39.26 29.49
N ALA A 146 38.01 -39.29 28.20
CA ALA A 146 38.56 -40.24 27.25
C ALA A 146 40.07 -40.02 27.02
N LEU A 147 40.51 -38.75 27.03
CA LEU A 147 41.92 -38.38 26.90
C LEU A 147 42.76 -38.85 28.09
N ALA A 148 42.31 -38.64 29.32
CA ALA A 148 43.00 -39.09 30.52
C ALA A 148 43.22 -40.61 30.54
N LEU A 149 42.20 -41.35 30.11
CA LEU A 149 42.29 -42.81 29.97
C LEU A 149 43.28 -43.22 28.87
N ALA A 150 43.20 -42.58 27.69
CA ALA A 150 44.10 -42.87 26.56
C ALA A 150 45.57 -42.63 26.92
N LEU A 151 45.89 -41.61 27.71
CA LEU A 151 47.25 -41.33 28.18
C LEU A 151 47.77 -42.41 29.14
N VAL A 152 46.95 -42.82 30.11
CA VAL A 152 47.32 -43.88 31.05
C VAL A 152 47.51 -45.22 30.33
N ASP A 153 46.60 -45.59 29.43
CA ASP A 153 46.70 -46.83 28.65
C ASP A 153 47.94 -46.86 27.75
N ASN A 154 48.30 -45.71 27.16
CA ASN A 154 49.52 -45.57 26.38
C ASN A 154 50.78 -45.84 27.20
N VAL A 155 50.80 -45.39 28.46
CA VAL A 155 51.96 -45.55 29.36
C VAL A 155 52.10 -46.99 29.79
N LEU A 156 50.98 -47.63 30.15
CA LEU A 156 50.95 -49.06 30.48
C LEU A 156 51.35 -49.92 29.27
N SER A 157 50.90 -49.55 28.06
CA SER A 157 51.26 -50.25 26.83
C SER A 157 52.76 -50.17 26.53
N LYS A 158 53.38 -48.99 26.68
CA LYS A 158 54.84 -48.82 26.55
C LYS A 158 55.62 -49.62 27.57
N LEU A 159 55.12 -49.71 28.80
CA LEU A 159 55.75 -50.49 29.86
C LEU A 159 55.73 -51.99 29.56
N LEU A 160 54.59 -52.51 29.08
CA LEU A 160 54.39 -53.95 28.86
C LEU A 160 54.96 -54.45 27.52
N SER A 161 54.88 -53.62 26.47
CA SER A 161 55.20 -54.01 25.08
C SER A 161 56.48 -53.36 24.53
N GLY A 162 57.15 -52.51 25.33
CA GLY A 162 58.39 -51.81 24.98
C GLY A 162 58.18 -50.38 24.45
N ALA A 163 59.26 -49.59 24.42
CA ALA A 163 59.24 -48.14 24.19
C ALA A 163 58.67 -47.67 22.83
N ARG A 164 58.47 -48.58 21.86
CA ARG A 164 57.92 -48.28 20.53
C ARG A 164 56.40 -48.51 20.41
N ALA A 165 55.75 -49.05 21.44
CA ALA A 165 54.31 -49.25 21.43
C ALA A 165 53.57 -47.90 21.60
N LEU A 166 52.53 -47.68 20.79
CA LEU A 166 51.68 -46.48 20.83
C LEU A 166 50.24 -46.87 20.50
N ILE A 167 49.29 -46.35 21.26
CA ILE A 167 47.84 -46.47 21.06
C ILE A 167 47.32 -45.09 20.67
N THR A 168 46.78 -44.97 19.46
CA THR A 168 46.10 -43.76 18.99
C THR A 168 44.60 -43.93 19.15
N VAL A 169 43.93 -42.96 19.79
CA VAL A 169 42.49 -42.99 20.02
C VAL A 169 41.82 -41.88 19.23
N PHE A 170 40.80 -42.25 18.44
CA PHE A 170 40.01 -41.31 17.66
C PHE A 170 38.56 -41.35 18.14
N ASN A 171 37.98 -40.18 18.37
CA ASN A 171 36.53 -40.04 18.48
C ASN A 171 35.95 -39.77 17.09
N HIS A 172 35.24 -40.75 16.56
CA HIS A 172 34.53 -40.63 15.29
C HIS A 172 33.07 -41.00 15.51
N SER A 173 32.19 -40.02 15.39
CA SER A 173 30.75 -40.24 15.55
C SER A 173 30.24 -41.17 14.46
N GLN A 174 29.33 -42.06 14.82
CA GLN A 174 28.67 -42.92 13.85
C GLN A 174 27.88 -42.04 12.85
N PRO A 175 27.87 -42.36 11.54
CA PRO A 175 27.01 -41.67 10.59
C PRO A 175 25.56 -41.79 11.04
N GLN A 176 24.88 -40.64 11.10
CA GLN A 176 23.50 -40.55 11.53
C GLN A 176 22.59 -41.39 10.61
N SER A 177 21.56 -42.00 11.20
CA SER A 177 20.54 -42.66 10.39
C SER A 177 19.75 -41.63 9.58
N ARG A 178 19.19 -42.04 8.42
CA ARG A 178 18.37 -41.13 7.58
C ARG A 178 17.22 -40.48 8.34
N LEU A 179 16.70 -41.16 9.37
CA LEU A 179 15.64 -40.65 10.23
C LEU A 179 16.16 -39.52 11.14
N GLU A 180 17.27 -39.76 11.84
CA GLU A 180 17.91 -38.77 12.72
C GLU A 180 18.45 -37.55 11.94
N THR A 181 19.01 -37.73 10.75
CA THR A 181 19.44 -36.60 9.90
C THR A 181 18.25 -35.72 9.49
N SER A 182 17.11 -36.34 9.16
CA SER A 182 15.90 -35.59 8.79
C SER A 182 15.27 -34.86 9.99
N GLU A 183 15.28 -35.49 11.18
CA GLU A 183 14.80 -34.89 12.42
C GLU A 183 15.70 -33.72 12.85
N ASN A 184 17.02 -33.85 12.75
CA ASN A 184 17.97 -32.79 13.10
C ASN A 184 17.90 -31.59 12.16
N ILE A 185 17.70 -31.79 10.85
CA ILE A 185 17.55 -30.69 9.88
C ILE A 185 16.26 -29.89 10.14
N PHE A 186 15.17 -30.56 10.53
CA PHE A 186 13.86 -29.93 10.72
C PHE A 186 13.61 -29.37 12.13
N TYR A 187 14.09 -30.03 13.19
CA TYR A 187 13.84 -29.62 14.58
C TYR A 187 15.05 -28.94 15.25
N GLU A 188 16.28 -29.29 14.89
CA GLU A 188 17.49 -28.79 15.59
C GLU A 188 18.32 -27.80 14.76
N GLY A 189 18.07 -27.72 13.44
CA GLY A 189 18.79 -26.83 12.55
C GLY A 189 18.25 -25.39 12.57
N PRO A 190 19.04 -24.37 12.96
CA PRO A 190 18.69 -22.96 12.70
C PRO A 190 18.38 -22.73 11.21
N LYS A 191 18.97 -23.53 10.31
CA LYS A 191 18.91 -23.35 8.87
C LYS A 191 17.52 -23.50 8.25
N GLY A 192 16.79 -24.57 8.58
CA GLY A 192 15.45 -24.81 8.02
C GLY A 192 14.47 -23.71 8.41
N HIS A 193 14.50 -23.31 9.69
CA HIS A 193 13.69 -22.20 10.21
C HIS A 193 13.98 -20.88 9.51
N TYR A 194 15.25 -20.50 9.34
CA TYR A 194 15.62 -19.26 8.63
C TYR A 194 15.21 -19.29 7.16
N LEU A 195 15.38 -20.43 6.48
CA LEU A 195 15.00 -20.59 5.08
C LEU A 195 13.48 -20.46 4.87
N VAL A 196 12.68 -21.10 5.73
CA VAL A 196 11.21 -20.98 5.72
C VAL A 196 10.77 -19.54 5.96
N ILE A 197 11.30 -18.86 6.98
CA ILE A 197 10.95 -17.45 7.26
C ILE A 197 11.31 -16.56 6.06
N SER A 198 12.49 -16.79 5.45
CA SER A 198 12.94 -16.04 4.26
C SER A 198 12.01 -16.25 3.06
N LEU A 199 11.59 -17.50 2.85
CA LEU A 199 10.66 -17.87 1.79
C LEU A 199 9.28 -17.23 2.01
N LEU A 200 8.74 -17.30 3.23
CA LEU A 200 7.45 -16.69 3.59
C LEU A 200 7.48 -15.17 3.37
N PHE A 201 8.58 -14.50 3.78
CA PHE A 201 8.76 -13.08 3.54
C PHE A 201 8.83 -12.74 2.05
N GLY A 202 9.61 -13.50 1.26
CA GLY A 202 9.71 -13.32 -0.18
C GLY A 202 8.37 -13.49 -0.92
N ILE A 203 7.59 -14.50 -0.52
CA ILE A 203 6.27 -14.76 -1.09
C ILE A 203 5.23 -13.71 -0.65
N ALA A 204 5.29 -13.22 0.59
CA ALA A 204 4.45 -12.13 1.08
C ALA A 204 4.72 -10.81 0.33
N PHE A 205 5.99 -10.53 0.01
CA PHE A 205 6.39 -9.40 -0.83
C PHE A 205 5.82 -9.52 -2.25
N LEU A 206 6.04 -10.67 -2.90
CA LEU A 206 5.57 -10.94 -4.26
C LEU A 206 4.05 -10.80 -4.34
N SER A 207 3.33 -11.47 -3.46
CA SER A 207 1.86 -11.46 -3.45
C SER A 207 1.30 -10.05 -3.21
N SER A 208 1.78 -9.32 -2.19
CA SER A 208 1.31 -7.96 -1.89
C SER A 208 1.43 -6.99 -3.05
N SER A 209 2.40 -7.19 -3.92
CA SER A 209 2.66 -6.31 -5.07
C SER A 209 1.51 -6.27 -6.09
N PHE A 210 0.70 -7.32 -6.18
CA PHE A 210 -0.48 -7.38 -7.07
C PHE A 210 -1.58 -6.39 -6.64
N SER A 211 -1.58 -5.93 -5.39
CA SER A 211 -2.51 -4.91 -4.92
C SER A 211 -2.29 -3.53 -5.56
N ILE A 212 -1.07 -3.22 -6.00
CA ILE A 212 -0.68 -1.86 -6.41
C ILE A 212 -1.51 -1.39 -7.60
N LEU A 213 -1.60 -2.20 -8.66
CA LEU A 213 -2.31 -1.83 -9.89
C LEU A 213 -3.82 -1.76 -9.64
N ILE A 214 -4.39 -2.75 -8.96
CA ILE A 214 -5.83 -2.79 -8.66
C ILE A 214 -6.26 -1.58 -7.83
N VAL A 215 -5.50 -1.25 -6.77
CA VAL A 215 -5.81 -0.07 -5.94
C VAL A 215 -5.61 1.22 -6.73
N LYS A 216 -4.54 1.31 -7.53
CA LYS A 216 -4.26 2.49 -8.36
C LYS A 216 -5.37 2.74 -9.38
N GLU A 217 -5.81 1.71 -10.10
CA GLU A 217 -6.88 1.83 -11.10
C GLU A 217 -8.22 2.21 -10.48
N ARG A 218 -8.48 1.78 -9.25
CA ARG A 218 -9.66 2.17 -8.49
C ARG A 218 -9.57 3.61 -7.99
N SER A 219 -8.44 4.00 -7.41
CA SER A 219 -8.27 5.33 -6.80
C SER A 219 -8.31 6.45 -7.84
N ILE A 220 -7.72 6.23 -9.02
CA ILE A 220 -7.81 7.17 -10.15
C ILE A 220 -9.12 7.04 -10.93
N LYS A 221 -10.00 6.09 -10.58
CA LYS A 221 -11.24 5.76 -11.31
C LYS A 221 -11.06 5.23 -12.74
N ALA A 222 -9.86 4.84 -13.15
CA ALA A 222 -9.64 4.22 -14.46
C ALA A 222 -10.47 2.94 -14.64
N LYS A 223 -10.62 2.13 -13.58
CA LYS A 223 -11.50 0.95 -13.58
C LYS A 223 -12.94 1.29 -13.96
N HIS A 224 -13.46 2.41 -13.45
CA HIS A 224 -14.83 2.87 -13.77
C HIS A 224 -14.95 3.29 -15.24
N VAL A 225 -13.95 4.02 -15.75
CA VAL A 225 -13.91 4.42 -17.18
C VAL A 225 -13.81 3.19 -18.09
N GLN A 226 -13.03 2.17 -17.73
CA GLN A 226 -12.98 0.90 -18.47
C GLN A 226 -14.35 0.20 -18.51
N PHE A 227 -15.08 0.19 -17.39
CA PHE A 227 -16.43 -0.37 -17.35
C PHE A 227 -17.44 0.41 -18.20
N ILE A 228 -17.36 1.74 -18.20
CA ILE A 228 -18.15 2.58 -19.12
C ILE A 228 -17.74 2.30 -20.57
N GLY A 229 -16.47 2.03 -20.82
CA GLY A 229 -15.92 1.59 -22.11
C GLY A 229 -16.48 0.27 -22.63
N GLY A 230 -17.28 -0.46 -21.85
CA GLY A 230 -17.96 -1.69 -22.28
C GLY A 230 -17.39 -2.97 -21.66
N VAL A 231 -16.40 -2.88 -20.77
CA VAL A 231 -15.81 -4.04 -20.12
C VAL A 231 -16.78 -4.65 -19.10
N TYR A 232 -16.98 -5.96 -19.20
CA TYR A 232 -17.73 -6.72 -18.20
C TYR A 232 -16.87 -7.01 -16.97
N VAL A 233 -17.51 -7.06 -15.80
CA VAL A 233 -16.86 -7.33 -14.51
C VAL A 233 -16.07 -8.65 -14.53
N ALA A 234 -16.62 -9.70 -15.13
CA ALA A 234 -15.95 -10.99 -15.27
C ALA A 234 -14.67 -10.90 -16.12
N THR A 235 -14.75 -10.23 -17.26
CA THR A 235 -13.61 -10.05 -18.16
C THR A 235 -12.47 -9.29 -17.48
N PHE A 236 -12.79 -8.22 -16.75
CA PHE A 236 -11.80 -7.44 -16.00
C PHE A 236 -11.06 -8.31 -14.99
N TRP A 237 -11.77 -8.97 -14.07
CA TRP A 237 -11.14 -9.75 -13.00
C TRP A 237 -10.42 -11.00 -13.50
N LEU A 238 -10.98 -11.70 -14.49
CA LEU A 238 -10.32 -12.88 -15.06
C LEU A 238 -9.06 -12.49 -15.85
N SER A 239 -9.07 -11.35 -16.56
CA SER A 239 -7.86 -10.87 -17.24
C SER A 239 -6.76 -10.47 -16.26
N ALA A 240 -7.12 -9.81 -15.16
CA ALA A 240 -6.16 -9.45 -14.11
C ALA A 240 -5.59 -10.71 -13.44
N LEU A 241 -6.46 -11.66 -13.06
CA LEU A 241 -6.05 -12.92 -12.46
C LEU A 241 -5.12 -13.72 -13.37
N LEU A 242 -5.43 -13.81 -14.67
CA LEU A 242 -4.61 -14.53 -15.62
C LEU A 242 -3.21 -13.93 -15.73
N TRP A 243 -3.12 -12.60 -15.83
CA TRP A 243 -1.84 -11.90 -15.91
C TRP A 243 -1.01 -12.06 -14.64
N ASP A 244 -1.64 -11.94 -13.47
CA ASP A 244 -0.96 -12.08 -12.18
C ASP A 244 -0.51 -13.54 -11.94
N LEU A 245 -1.30 -14.54 -12.36
CA LEU A 245 -0.90 -15.95 -12.33
C LEU A 245 0.28 -16.26 -13.24
N ILE A 246 0.33 -15.68 -14.45
CA ILE A 246 1.49 -15.82 -15.35
C ILE A 246 2.74 -15.18 -14.71
N SER A 247 2.57 -13.99 -14.13
CA SER A 247 3.67 -13.29 -13.44
C SER A 247 4.18 -14.09 -12.24
N PHE A 248 3.27 -14.69 -11.48
CA PHE A 248 3.59 -15.56 -10.34
C PHE A 248 4.26 -16.88 -10.78
N LEU A 249 3.83 -17.48 -11.89
CA LEU A 249 4.45 -18.66 -12.47
C LEU A 249 5.92 -18.40 -12.81
N ILE A 250 6.23 -17.26 -13.45
CA ILE A 250 7.62 -16.89 -13.79
C ILE A 250 8.46 -16.78 -12.52
N ALA A 251 7.96 -16.11 -11.49
CA ALA A 251 8.66 -15.99 -10.21
C ALA A 251 8.90 -17.36 -9.54
N THR A 252 7.91 -18.25 -9.60
CA THR A 252 7.98 -19.61 -9.04
C THR A 252 9.01 -20.47 -9.77
N LEU A 253 9.05 -20.42 -11.11
CA LEU A 253 10.03 -21.15 -11.90
C LEU A 253 11.46 -20.67 -11.63
N LEU A 254 11.67 -19.36 -11.52
CA LEU A 254 12.97 -18.79 -11.17
C LEU A 254 13.39 -19.18 -9.76
N LEU A 255 12.44 -19.24 -8.82
CA LEU A 255 12.71 -19.69 -7.46
C LEU A 255 13.14 -21.16 -7.41
N LEU A 256 12.53 -22.04 -8.22
CA LEU A 256 12.96 -23.43 -8.33
C LEU A 256 14.38 -23.55 -8.91
N VAL A 257 14.73 -22.72 -9.89
CA VAL A 257 16.11 -22.66 -10.42
C VAL A 257 17.11 -22.28 -9.33
N VAL A 258 16.75 -21.37 -8.43
CA VAL A 258 17.59 -21.01 -7.27
C VAL A 258 17.80 -22.22 -6.35
N PHE A 259 16.75 -22.96 -6.02
CA PHE A 259 16.89 -24.16 -5.18
C PHE A 259 17.74 -25.25 -5.84
N LEU A 260 17.60 -25.45 -7.16
CA LEU A 260 18.45 -26.36 -7.92
C LEU A 260 19.91 -25.91 -7.93
N TYR A 261 20.18 -24.61 -8.06
CA TYR A 261 21.54 -24.08 -8.09
C TYR A 261 22.29 -24.29 -6.76
N TYR A 262 21.62 -24.15 -5.62
CA TYR A 262 22.22 -24.36 -4.29
C TYR A 262 22.24 -25.83 -3.84
N ASN A 263 21.68 -26.74 -4.62
CA ASN A 263 21.59 -28.18 -4.34
C ASN A 263 20.98 -28.51 -2.95
N GLU A 264 19.90 -27.82 -2.58
CA GLU A 264 19.26 -28.00 -1.28
C GLU A 264 18.38 -29.26 -1.26
N GLU A 265 18.87 -30.35 -0.67
CA GLU A 265 18.23 -31.69 -0.70
C GLU A 265 16.76 -31.70 -0.25
N ALA A 266 16.37 -30.78 0.63
CA ALA A 266 14.99 -30.64 1.10
C ALA A 266 13.99 -30.31 -0.04
N PHE A 267 14.41 -29.53 -1.04
CA PHE A 267 13.56 -29.07 -2.14
C PHE A 267 13.90 -29.71 -3.49
N THR A 268 15.11 -30.25 -3.65
CA THR A 268 15.62 -30.77 -4.93
C THR A 268 15.51 -32.29 -5.10
N HIS A 269 15.02 -33.03 -4.10
CA HIS A 269 14.76 -34.46 -4.24
C HIS A 269 13.71 -34.74 -5.34
N GLU A 270 13.88 -35.81 -6.13
CA GLU A 270 13.12 -36.05 -7.38
C GLU A 270 11.59 -36.04 -7.19
N GLU A 271 11.08 -36.53 -6.06
CA GLU A 271 9.64 -36.52 -5.73
C GLU A 271 9.16 -35.18 -5.13
N ASN A 272 10.06 -34.36 -4.57
CA ASN A 272 9.73 -33.13 -3.85
C ASN A 272 9.58 -31.92 -4.77
N ILE A 273 10.35 -31.84 -5.87
CA ILE A 273 10.32 -30.68 -6.78
C ILE A 273 8.91 -30.42 -7.31
N LEU A 274 8.20 -31.47 -7.73
CA LEU A 274 6.83 -31.36 -8.23
C LEU A 274 5.87 -30.91 -7.14
N ALA A 275 6.02 -31.44 -5.91
CA ALA A 275 5.19 -31.07 -4.77
C ALA A 275 5.39 -29.60 -4.39
N VAL A 276 6.64 -29.11 -4.37
CA VAL A 276 6.98 -27.71 -4.09
C VAL A 276 6.41 -26.79 -5.16
N PHE A 277 6.59 -27.14 -6.44
CA PHE A 277 6.00 -26.38 -7.56
C PHE A 277 4.47 -26.28 -7.44
N LEU A 278 3.81 -27.41 -7.22
CA LEU A 278 2.35 -27.48 -7.12
C LEU A 278 1.82 -26.72 -5.90
N MET A 279 2.53 -26.79 -4.76
CA MET A 279 2.21 -26.04 -3.56
C MET A 279 2.34 -24.53 -3.78
N LEU A 280 3.43 -24.05 -4.40
CA LEU A 280 3.61 -22.64 -4.72
C LEU A 280 2.56 -22.13 -5.72
N MET A 281 2.24 -22.91 -6.76
CA MET A 281 1.22 -22.53 -7.74
C MET A 281 -0.19 -22.46 -7.13
N LEU A 282 -0.57 -23.44 -6.30
CA LEU A 282 -1.85 -23.41 -5.58
C LEU A 282 -1.91 -22.28 -4.54
N TYR A 283 -0.77 -21.94 -3.94
CA TYR A 283 -0.66 -20.76 -3.10
C TYR A 283 -0.95 -19.48 -3.92
N GLY A 284 -0.34 -19.31 -5.09
CA GLY A 284 -0.62 -18.21 -6.01
C GLY A 284 -2.10 -18.10 -6.38
N TRP A 285 -2.72 -19.25 -6.70
CA TRP A 285 -4.15 -19.38 -7.00
C TRP A 285 -5.07 -18.91 -5.87
N ALA A 286 -4.69 -19.16 -4.61
CA ALA A 286 -5.46 -18.74 -3.44
C ALA A 286 -5.21 -17.28 -3.04
N ILE A 287 -3.94 -16.85 -3.00
CA ILE A 287 -3.55 -15.56 -2.44
C ILE A 287 -3.92 -14.39 -3.34
N ILE A 288 -3.85 -14.53 -4.68
CA ILE A 288 -4.11 -13.42 -5.60
C ILE A 288 -5.57 -12.94 -5.47
N PRO A 289 -6.60 -13.84 -5.54
CA PRO A 289 -7.98 -13.44 -5.24
C PRO A 289 -8.18 -12.86 -3.84
N PHE A 290 -7.50 -13.40 -2.82
CA PHE A 290 -7.52 -12.85 -1.46
C PHE A 290 -7.01 -11.40 -1.41
N ILE A 291 -5.95 -11.10 -2.16
CA ILE A 291 -5.40 -9.75 -2.26
C ILE A 291 -6.36 -8.82 -2.99
N TYR A 292 -7.07 -9.29 -4.01
CA TYR A 292 -8.11 -8.49 -4.65
C TYR A 292 -9.24 -8.12 -3.67
N LEU A 293 -9.66 -9.05 -2.81
CA LEU A 293 -10.66 -8.78 -1.77
C LEU A 293 -10.17 -7.77 -0.73
N THR A 294 -8.95 -7.93 -0.23
CA THR A 294 -8.40 -7.00 0.76
C THR A 294 -8.05 -5.64 0.16
N SER A 295 -7.79 -5.57 -1.15
CA SER A 295 -7.54 -4.31 -1.86
C SER A 295 -8.68 -3.30 -1.68
N PHE A 296 -9.92 -3.76 -1.44
CA PHE A 296 -11.06 -2.87 -1.26
C PHE A 296 -10.95 -1.98 -0.02
N CYS A 297 -10.18 -2.39 0.99
CA CYS A 297 -9.97 -1.68 2.24
C CYS A 297 -8.98 -0.50 2.14
N PHE A 298 -8.35 -0.28 0.98
CA PHE A 298 -7.29 0.71 0.83
C PHE A 298 -7.51 1.72 -0.30
N ASP A 299 -7.50 3.01 0.01
CA ASP A 299 -7.64 4.06 -1.01
C ASP A 299 -6.33 4.43 -1.72
N ASN A 300 -5.18 4.16 -1.09
CA ASN A 300 -3.85 4.48 -1.60
C ASN A 300 -3.04 3.21 -1.88
N SER A 301 -2.51 3.08 -3.09
CA SER A 301 -1.76 1.89 -3.55
C SER A 301 -0.46 1.67 -2.79
N GLY A 302 0.28 2.73 -2.45
CA GLY A 302 1.53 2.61 -1.68
C GLY A 302 1.29 2.13 -0.25
N SER A 303 0.22 2.63 0.40
CA SER A 303 -0.16 2.20 1.75
C SER A 303 -0.69 0.77 1.76
N ALA A 304 -1.49 0.40 0.75
CA ALA A 304 -1.99 -0.97 0.59
C ALA A 304 -0.83 -1.96 0.54
N TYR A 305 0.16 -1.69 -0.31
CA TYR A 305 1.33 -2.54 -0.48
C TYR A 305 2.08 -2.79 0.83
N VAL A 306 2.47 -1.73 1.54
CA VAL A 306 3.25 -1.84 2.79
C VAL A 306 2.44 -2.55 3.87
N LYS A 307 1.16 -2.19 4.04
CA LYS A 307 0.30 -2.81 5.06
C LYS A 307 0.00 -4.28 4.76
N LEU A 308 -0.16 -4.65 3.49
CA LEU A 308 -0.35 -6.05 3.09
C LEU A 308 0.90 -6.89 3.34
N ILE A 309 2.11 -6.37 3.04
CA ILE A 309 3.35 -7.08 3.37
C ILE A 309 3.42 -7.33 4.88
N ILE A 310 3.20 -6.29 5.69
CA ILE A 310 3.27 -6.41 7.15
C ILE A 310 2.23 -7.43 7.64
N THR A 311 0.97 -7.29 7.24
CA THR A 311 -0.10 -8.19 7.70
C THR A 311 0.12 -9.64 7.25
N LEU A 312 0.53 -9.88 6.00
CA LEU A 312 0.82 -11.22 5.50
C LEU A 312 2.02 -11.83 6.23
N THR A 313 3.12 -11.08 6.42
CA THR A 313 4.31 -11.59 7.12
C THR A 313 4.02 -11.95 8.58
N PHE A 314 3.28 -11.12 9.32
CA PHE A 314 2.84 -11.45 10.68
C PHE A 314 1.96 -12.70 10.69
N LEU A 315 1.03 -12.80 9.74
CA LEU A 315 0.12 -13.94 9.64
C LEU A 315 0.86 -15.22 9.26
N SER A 316 1.94 -15.14 8.49
CA SER A 316 2.81 -16.27 8.13
C SER A 316 3.76 -16.70 9.25
N ILE A 317 4.23 -15.77 10.10
CA ILE A 317 5.16 -16.08 11.21
C ILE A 317 4.41 -16.53 12.48
N SER A 318 3.18 -16.04 12.69
CA SER A 318 2.40 -16.39 13.89
C SER A 318 2.19 -17.90 14.14
N PRO A 319 1.97 -18.76 13.13
CA PRO A 319 1.87 -20.21 13.31
C PRO A 319 3.20 -20.81 13.76
N LEU A 320 4.33 -20.34 13.21
CA LEU A 320 5.66 -20.82 13.57
C LEU A 320 5.97 -20.55 15.05
N VAL A 321 5.67 -19.33 15.51
CA VAL A 321 5.83 -18.96 16.92
C VAL A 321 4.90 -19.78 17.81
N LEU A 322 3.65 -19.99 17.37
CA LEU A 322 2.69 -20.80 18.13
C LEU A 322 3.13 -22.27 18.24
N VAL A 323 3.66 -22.86 17.17
CA VAL A 323 4.22 -24.22 17.18
C VAL A 323 5.44 -24.30 18.10
N ALA A 324 6.35 -23.32 18.05
CA ALA A 324 7.51 -23.28 18.94
C ALA A 324 7.09 -23.21 20.42
N VAL A 325 6.13 -22.34 20.76
CA VAL A 325 5.61 -22.17 22.13
C VAL A 325 4.82 -23.40 22.61
N THR A 326 4.06 -24.06 21.74
CA THR A 326 3.30 -25.27 22.10
C THR A 326 4.20 -26.50 22.21
N SER A 327 5.26 -26.59 21.41
CA SER A 327 6.28 -27.64 21.53
C SER A 327 6.99 -27.61 22.87
N GLU A 328 7.26 -26.41 23.40
CA GLU A 328 7.90 -26.23 24.71
C GLU A 328 6.97 -26.61 25.88
N LYS A 329 5.64 -26.50 25.68
CA LYS A 329 4.64 -26.76 26.73
C LYS A 329 4.13 -28.20 26.80
N GLY A 330 4.44 -29.06 25.83
CA GLY A 330 4.06 -30.48 25.85
C GLY A 330 2.54 -30.76 25.85
N GLU A 331 1.69 -29.77 25.55
CA GLU A 331 0.23 -29.93 25.52
C GLU A 331 -0.28 -30.14 24.09
N ASP A 332 -1.10 -31.18 23.89
CA ASP A 332 -1.77 -31.47 22.62
C ASP A 332 -3.12 -30.70 22.50
N HIS A 333 -3.17 -29.81 21.49
CA HIS A 333 -4.32 -29.16 20.83
C HIS A 333 -5.06 -27.95 21.46
N PRO A 334 -5.56 -27.03 20.58
CA PRO A 334 -6.96 -27.11 20.14
C PRO A 334 -7.18 -26.97 18.62
N HIS A 335 -8.18 -27.66 18.07
CA HIS A 335 -8.62 -27.61 16.66
C HIS A 335 -8.88 -26.20 16.07
N ILE A 336 -9.03 -25.18 16.92
CA ILE A 336 -9.32 -23.79 16.52
C ILE A 336 -8.07 -23.06 16.01
N THR A 337 -6.88 -23.33 16.57
CA THR A 337 -5.62 -22.75 16.08
C THR A 337 -5.24 -23.35 14.74
N GLN A 338 -5.47 -24.66 14.57
CA GLN A 338 -5.26 -25.37 13.30
C GLN A 338 -6.12 -24.77 12.17
N LEU A 339 -7.39 -24.45 12.42
CA LEU A 339 -8.30 -23.85 11.42
C LEU A 339 -7.83 -22.45 10.95
N LEU A 340 -7.27 -21.64 11.85
CA LEU A 340 -6.80 -20.28 11.54
C LEU A 340 -5.46 -20.29 10.80
N ILE A 341 -4.59 -21.25 11.13
CA ILE A 341 -3.30 -21.49 10.44
C ILE A 341 -3.56 -22.02 9.02
N THR A 342 -4.50 -22.95 8.87
CA THR A 342 -4.83 -23.61 7.58
C THR A 342 -5.49 -22.66 6.58
N SER A 343 -6.21 -21.64 7.04
CA SER A 343 -7.02 -20.77 6.19
C SER A 343 -6.27 -19.63 5.51
N VAL A 344 -5.06 -19.28 5.97
CA VAL A 344 -4.30 -18.16 5.37
C VAL A 344 -2.92 -18.54 4.85
N HIS A 345 -2.22 -19.50 5.46
CA HIS A 345 -0.96 -20.02 4.95
C HIS A 345 -0.74 -21.46 5.45
N PRO A 346 -1.01 -22.47 4.63
CA PRO A 346 -0.96 -23.87 5.07
C PRO A 346 0.46 -24.46 5.10
N ILE A 347 1.50 -23.62 5.01
CA ILE A 347 2.89 -24.07 4.85
C ILE A 347 3.46 -24.68 6.15
N LEU A 348 2.87 -24.42 7.33
CA LEU A 348 3.48 -24.84 8.60
C LEU A 348 2.47 -25.26 9.67
N ALA A 349 1.93 -26.47 9.56
CA ALA A 349 1.19 -27.08 10.67
C ALA A 349 1.47 -28.58 10.80
N GLU A 350 1.99 -28.91 12.00
CA GLU A 350 2.13 -30.21 12.67
C GLU A 350 3.43 -31.03 12.52
N ARG A 351 3.75 -31.68 13.66
CA ARG A 351 4.94 -32.47 13.98
C ARG A 351 5.28 -33.43 12.84
N TYR A 352 6.45 -33.28 12.26
CA TYR A 352 7.03 -34.07 11.19
C TYR A 352 7.60 -35.39 11.72
N VAL A 353 6.98 -36.50 11.32
CA VAL A 353 7.51 -37.86 11.30
C VAL A 353 7.46 -38.29 9.83
N VAL A 354 8.59 -38.71 9.28
CA VAL A 354 8.74 -39.00 7.84
C VAL A 354 7.79 -40.13 7.43
N GLN A 355 6.76 -39.79 6.65
CA GLN A 355 5.80 -40.74 6.09
C GLN A 355 6.12 -40.99 4.61
N LYS A 356 5.99 -42.25 4.16
CA LYS A 356 6.35 -42.73 2.80
C LYS A 356 5.56 -42.09 1.64
N ASN A 357 4.57 -41.23 1.89
CA ASN A 357 3.68 -40.71 0.85
C ASN A 357 3.37 -39.21 1.09
N ILE A 358 4.02 -38.34 0.31
CA ILE A 358 3.99 -36.86 0.47
C ILE A 358 2.56 -36.29 0.33
N TYR A 359 1.70 -36.95 -0.45
CA TYR A 359 0.32 -36.53 -0.75
C TYR A 359 -0.74 -37.14 0.17
N ALA A 360 -0.36 -37.79 1.27
CA ALA A 360 -1.32 -38.44 2.16
C ALA A 360 -2.37 -37.45 2.72
N TRP A 361 -3.57 -37.97 3.00
CA TRP A 361 -4.64 -37.24 3.70
C TRP A 361 -4.59 -37.46 5.22
N GLU A 362 -3.64 -38.22 5.75
CA GLU A 362 -3.47 -38.40 7.20
C GLU A 362 -2.73 -37.21 7.83
N SER A 363 -2.52 -37.20 9.16
CA SER A 363 -2.14 -36.02 9.96
C SER A 363 -0.82 -35.33 9.59
N LEU A 364 -0.05 -35.84 8.62
CA LEU A 364 1.24 -35.29 8.23
C LEU A 364 1.43 -35.07 6.71
N GLY A 365 0.43 -35.39 5.88
CA GLY A 365 0.54 -35.23 4.42
C GLY A 365 0.06 -33.86 3.92
N ILE A 366 0.62 -33.39 2.81
CA ILE A 366 0.32 -32.06 2.25
C ILE A 366 -1.07 -32.03 1.57
N GLY A 367 -1.72 -33.19 1.37
CA GLY A 367 -2.97 -33.31 0.61
C GLY A 367 -4.13 -32.44 1.15
N LYS A 368 -4.30 -32.34 2.47
CA LYS A 368 -5.34 -31.48 3.09
C LYS A 368 -5.13 -30.00 2.79
N TYR A 369 -3.86 -29.59 2.78
CA TYR A 369 -3.45 -28.21 2.53
C TYR A 369 -3.61 -27.83 1.06
N LEU A 370 -3.22 -28.72 0.15
CA LEU A 370 -3.39 -28.52 -1.29
C LEU A 370 -4.87 -28.41 -1.68
N THR A 371 -5.73 -29.25 -1.09
CA THR A 371 -7.17 -29.17 -1.33
C THR A 371 -7.80 -27.93 -0.71
N ALA A 372 -7.38 -27.51 0.48
CA ALA A 372 -7.80 -26.24 1.07
C ALA A 372 -7.44 -25.03 0.17
N LEU A 373 -6.21 -24.98 -0.37
CA LEU A 373 -5.78 -23.93 -1.32
C LEU A 373 -6.55 -23.99 -2.65
N GLY A 374 -6.81 -25.20 -3.15
CA GLY A 374 -7.61 -25.39 -4.36
C GLY A 374 -9.03 -24.84 -4.22
N ILE A 375 -9.64 -25.00 -3.04
CA ILE A 375 -11.01 -24.53 -2.73
C ILE A 375 -11.05 -23.03 -2.40
N SER A 376 -10.03 -22.49 -1.72
CA SER A 376 -10.03 -21.09 -1.28
C SER A 376 -10.02 -20.10 -2.45
N GLY A 377 -9.29 -20.38 -3.54
CA GLY A 377 -9.28 -19.54 -4.75
C GLY A 377 -10.67 -19.25 -5.31
N PRO A 378 -11.48 -20.27 -5.69
CA PRO A 378 -12.86 -20.09 -6.13
C PRO A 378 -13.74 -19.37 -5.11
N VAL A 379 -13.60 -19.68 -3.82
CA VAL A 379 -14.38 -19.02 -2.74
C VAL A 379 -14.10 -17.52 -2.73
N TYR A 380 -12.84 -17.11 -2.78
CA TYR A 380 -12.46 -15.71 -2.82
C TYR A 380 -12.90 -15.01 -4.12
N LEU A 381 -12.84 -15.69 -5.27
CA LEU A 381 -13.35 -15.15 -6.54
C LEU A 381 -14.88 -14.95 -6.52
N ILE A 382 -15.63 -15.90 -5.95
CA ILE A 382 -17.08 -15.76 -5.80
C ILE A 382 -17.40 -14.58 -4.89
N LEU A 383 -16.71 -14.46 -3.75
CA LEU A 383 -16.88 -13.33 -2.84
C LEU A 383 -16.55 -11.99 -3.53
N LEU A 384 -15.49 -11.97 -4.35
CA LEU A 384 -15.08 -10.81 -5.13
C LEU A 384 -16.18 -10.37 -6.11
N PHE A 385 -16.77 -11.33 -6.83
CA PHE A 385 -17.90 -11.06 -7.72
C PHE A 385 -19.13 -10.56 -6.97
N LEU A 386 -19.44 -11.11 -5.79
CA LEU A 386 -20.57 -10.69 -4.96
C LEU A 386 -20.42 -9.24 -4.46
N ILE A 387 -19.20 -8.86 -4.05
CA ILE A 387 -18.87 -7.49 -3.65
C ILE A 387 -19.02 -6.54 -4.83
N GLU A 388 -18.39 -6.87 -5.98
CA GLU A 388 -18.36 -5.98 -7.14
C GLU A 388 -19.74 -5.81 -7.80
N THR A 389 -20.54 -6.87 -7.87
CA THR A 389 -21.91 -6.80 -8.43
C THR A 389 -22.91 -6.12 -7.49
N ASN A 390 -22.45 -5.72 -6.30
CA ASN A 390 -23.21 -5.01 -5.27
C ASN A 390 -24.52 -5.76 -4.91
N VAL A 391 -24.51 -7.10 -5.02
CA VAL A 391 -25.66 -7.97 -4.79
C VAL A 391 -26.15 -7.84 -3.35
N LEU A 392 -25.24 -7.72 -2.38
CA LEU A 392 -25.58 -7.44 -0.98
C LEU A 392 -26.30 -6.09 -0.81
N SER A 393 -25.84 -5.05 -1.50
CA SER A 393 -26.48 -3.72 -1.45
C SER A 393 -27.85 -3.73 -2.14
N LYS A 394 -28.01 -4.42 -3.27
CA LYS A 394 -29.31 -4.64 -3.93
C LYS A 394 -30.29 -5.41 -3.03
N LEU A 395 -29.81 -6.39 -2.27
CA LEU A 395 -30.62 -7.16 -1.34
C LEU A 395 -31.04 -6.31 -0.12
N LYS A 396 -30.13 -5.47 0.39
CA LYS A 396 -30.40 -4.53 1.49
C LYS A 396 -31.32 -3.37 1.08
N ALA A 397 -31.20 -2.87 -0.16
CA ALA A 397 -32.07 -1.83 -0.72
C ALA A 397 -33.52 -2.30 -0.90
N ARG A 398 -33.77 -3.60 -1.15
CA ARG A 398 -35.13 -4.17 -1.17
C ARG A 398 -35.86 -4.07 0.18
N PHE A 399 -35.14 -3.85 1.29
CA PHE A 399 -35.73 -3.77 2.63
C PHE A 399 -35.94 -2.33 3.14
N SER A 400 -35.50 -1.30 2.40
CA SER A 400 -35.41 0.08 2.91
C SER A 400 -36.14 1.11 2.04
N ASP A 401 -37.35 0.79 1.57
CA ASP A 401 -38.22 1.76 0.89
C ASP A 401 -39.14 2.46 1.91
N TRP A 402 -38.62 3.50 2.58
CA TRP A 402 -39.46 4.50 3.24
C TRP A 402 -38.80 5.88 3.09
N ALA A 403 -39.49 6.83 2.45
CA ALA A 403 -39.12 8.24 2.51
C ALA A 403 -40.30 9.15 2.15
N VAL A 404 -40.57 10.07 3.07
CA VAL A 404 -41.60 11.12 3.11
C VAL A 404 -41.30 12.23 2.08
N SER A 405 -42.31 13.02 1.70
CA SER A 405 -42.25 14.09 0.70
C SER A 405 -42.58 15.45 1.31
N MET A 406 -41.87 16.51 0.87
CA MET A 406 -42.26 17.93 1.00
C MET A 406 -42.44 18.53 -0.42
N PRO A 407 -43.19 19.63 -0.62
CA PRO A 407 -43.51 20.19 -1.94
C PRO A 407 -42.47 21.22 -2.45
N GLY A 408 -42.33 21.35 -3.78
CA GLY A 408 -41.45 22.30 -4.49
C GLY A 408 -42.09 22.85 -5.77
N ASP A 409 -41.49 23.87 -6.39
CA ASP A 409 -42.13 24.84 -7.32
C ASP A 409 -42.73 24.33 -8.66
N GLN A 410 -43.69 25.12 -9.17
CA GLN A 410 -44.63 24.83 -10.28
C GLN A 410 -43.99 24.47 -11.65
N VAL A 411 -42.82 25.01 -12.03
CA VAL A 411 -42.20 24.72 -13.35
C VAL A 411 -41.36 23.43 -13.35
N VAL A 412 -40.78 23.08 -12.20
CA VAL A 412 -40.12 21.78 -12.00
C VAL A 412 -41.18 20.68 -11.89
N GLU A 413 -42.34 21.01 -11.32
CA GLU A 413 -43.50 20.13 -11.28
C GLU A 413 -44.08 19.86 -12.68
N GLU A 414 -44.24 20.88 -13.54
CA GLU A 414 -44.73 20.68 -14.93
C GLU A 414 -43.89 19.69 -15.75
N GLU A 415 -42.55 19.78 -15.75
CA GLU A 415 -41.69 18.80 -16.45
C GLU A 415 -41.75 17.42 -15.77
N ALA A 416 -41.83 17.37 -14.44
CA ALA A 416 -42.00 16.11 -13.71
C ALA A 416 -43.38 15.46 -13.94
N GLU A 417 -44.44 16.22 -14.17
CA GLU A 417 -45.77 15.72 -14.51
C GLU A 417 -45.89 15.31 -15.99
N MET A 418 -45.22 16.04 -16.89
CA MET A 418 -45.11 15.68 -18.31
C MET A 418 -44.35 14.35 -18.48
N ILE A 419 -43.28 14.13 -17.72
CA ILE A 419 -42.54 12.85 -17.70
C ILE A 419 -43.38 11.70 -17.15
N LYS A 420 -44.26 11.95 -16.17
CA LYS A 420 -45.18 10.92 -15.65
C LYS A 420 -46.23 10.51 -16.68
N THR A 421 -46.77 11.45 -17.44
CA THR A 421 -47.92 11.25 -18.34
C THR A 421 -47.51 10.73 -19.73
N HIS A 422 -46.34 11.11 -20.25
CA HIS A 422 -45.91 10.82 -21.64
C HIS A 422 -44.62 9.99 -21.76
N LEU A 423 -44.32 9.16 -20.75
CA LEU A 423 -43.05 8.45 -20.63
C LEU A 423 -42.67 7.63 -21.89
N GLU A 424 -43.62 6.93 -22.50
CA GLU A 424 -43.36 6.09 -23.69
C GLU A 424 -42.99 6.90 -24.94
N ASN A 425 -43.60 8.07 -25.13
CA ASN A 425 -43.28 8.97 -26.25
C ASN A 425 -41.93 9.68 -26.03
N LEU A 426 -41.63 10.03 -24.78
CA LEU A 426 -40.36 10.66 -24.40
C LEU A 426 -39.18 9.69 -24.52
N HIS A 427 -39.37 8.40 -24.24
CA HIS A 427 -38.33 7.37 -24.44
C HIS A 427 -37.87 7.23 -25.89
N LYS A 428 -38.77 7.45 -26.86
CA LYS A 428 -38.44 7.38 -28.29
C LYS A 428 -37.80 8.66 -28.81
N LYS A 429 -38.19 9.80 -28.24
CA LYS A 429 -37.76 11.13 -28.73
C LYS A 429 -36.46 11.61 -28.09
N ASN A 430 -36.23 11.28 -26.81
CA ASN A 430 -35.13 11.84 -26.03
C ASN A 430 -34.06 10.77 -25.71
N PRO A 431 -32.77 11.07 -25.94
CA PRO A 431 -31.68 10.14 -25.63
C PRO A 431 -31.51 9.86 -24.14
N LEU A 432 -31.83 10.81 -23.24
CA LEU A 432 -31.74 10.65 -21.78
C LEU A 432 -33.02 11.15 -21.09
N VAL A 433 -33.57 10.34 -20.19
CA VAL A 433 -34.76 10.65 -19.40
C VAL A 433 -34.54 10.23 -17.95
N LEU A 434 -34.73 11.14 -17.00
CA LEU A 434 -34.69 10.85 -15.56
C LEU A 434 -36.09 10.98 -14.97
N LYS A 435 -36.50 10.00 -14.15
CA LYS A 435 -37.81 9.96 -13.49
C LYS A 435 -37.63 9.82 -11.98
N LYS A 436 -37.86 10.93 -11.27
CA LYS A 436 -37.84 11.05 -9.80
C LYS A 436 -36.62 10.40 -9.15
N VAL A 437 -35.44 10.65 -9.69
CA VAL A 437 -34.19 10.05 -9.21
C VAL A 437 -33.80 10.69 -7.88
N SER A 438 -33.58 9.84 -6.86
CA SER A 438 -33.09 10.24 -5.54
C SER A 438 -31.86 9.42 -5.14
N LYS A 439 -30.98 10.05 -4.35
CA LYS A 439 -29.81 9.40 -3.75
C LYS A 439 -29.71 9.74 -2.27
N VAL A 440 -29.64 8.68 -1.45
CA VAL A 440 -29.40 8.78 -0.01
C VAL A 440 -28.07 8.11 0.33
N TYR A 441 -27.18 8.82 1.02
CA TYR A 441 -25.93 8.29 1.58
C TYR A 441 -26.05 8.19 3.10
N ALA A 442 -26.05 6.96 3.64
CA ALA A 442 -26.23 6.73 5.08
C ALA A 442 -25.14 7.35 5.98
N ASN A 443 -23.94 7.60 5.44
CA ASN A 443 -22.77 8.06 6.20
C ASN A 443 -22.47 9.57 6.05
N LYS A 444 -23.38 10.38 5.50
CA LYS A 444 -23.17 11.83 5.35
C LYS A 444 -24.08 12.64 6.27
N VAL A 445 -23.57 13.79 6.72
CA VAL A 445 -24.27 14.75 7.60
C VAL A 445 -25.63 15.17 7.02
N SER A 446 -25.70 15.36 5.69
CA SER A 446 -26.95 15.39 4.94
C SER A 446 -27.15 14.05 4.23
N PRO A 447 -28.07 13.18 4.69
CA PRO A 447 -28.23 11.86 4.10
C PRO A 447 -28.81 11.95 2.69
N LEU A 448 -29.66 12.93 2.39
CA LEU A 448 -30.27 13.12 1.08
C LEU A 448 -29.38 14.02 0.21
N ALA A 449 -28.72 13.44 -0.80
CA ALA A 449 -27.85 14.18 -1.71
C ALA A 449 -28.56 14.64 -3.00
N VAL A 450 -29.62 13.93 -3.39
CA VAL A 450 -30.44 14.20 -4.58
C VAL A 450 -31.87 13.82 -4.24
N ASP A 451 -32.83 14.71 -4.50
CA ASP A 451 -34.23 14.52 -4.13
C ASP A 451 -35.17 14.62 -5.33
N LYS A 452 -35.69 13.46 -5.77
CA LYS A 452 -36.79 13.27 -6.73
C LYS A 452 -36.65 14.08 -8.03
N ILE A 453 -35.42 14.23 -8.51
CA ILE A 453 -35.13 15.02 -9.71
C ILE A 453 -35.66 14.30 -10.97
N SER A 454 -36.37 15.06 -11.82
CA SER A 454 -36.88 14.59 -13.10
C SER A 454 -36.55 15.60 -14.18
N PHE A 455 -35.92 15.17 -15.26
CA PHE A 455 -35.66 15.99 -16.44
C PHE A 455 -35.39 15.10 -17.65
N THR A 456 -35.52 15.68 -18.83
CA THR A 456 -35.15 15.03 -20.10
C THR A 456 -34.02 15.78 -20.76
N VAL A 457 -33.21 15.11 -21.60
CA VAL A 457 -32.25 15.78 -22.49
C VAL A 457 -32.54 15.35 -23.91
N GLN A 458 -32.70 16.34 -24.79
CA GLN A 458 -33.01 16.15 -26.21
C GLN A 458 -31.75 15.82 -27.01
N ALA A 459 -31.91 15.24 -28.19
CA ALA A 459 -30.80 15.09 -29.13
C ALA A 459 -30.29 16.47 -29.56
N GLU A 460 -28.98 16.60 -29.78
CA GLU A 460 -28.32 17.87 -30.12
C GLU A 460 -28.44 18.96 -29.04
N GLU A 461 -28.84 18.61 -27.83
CA GLU A 461 -28.91 19.50 -26.69
C GLU A 461 -27.61 19.42 -25.86
N CYS A 462 -27.15 20.57 -25.34
CA CYS A 462 -26.13 20.61 -24.31
C CYS A 462 -26.78 21.06 -23.00
N PHE A 463 -26.95 20.11 -22.08
CA PHE A 463 -27.63 20.32 -20.80
C PHE A 463 -26.64 20.58 -19.67
N GLY A 464 -26.74 21.75 -19.03
CA GLY A 464 -25.87 22.16 -17.93
C GLY A 464 -26.48 21.90 -16.56
N LEU A 465 -25.75 21.25 -15.66
CA LEU A 465 -26.05 21.18 -14.24
C LEU A 465 -25.16 22.20 -13.51
N LEU A 466 -25.76 23.31 -13.09
CA LEU A 466 -25.10 24.40 -12.39
C LEU A 466 -25.40 24.35 -10.88
N GLY A 467 -24.41 24.62 -10.04
CA GLY A 467 -24.61 24.70 -8.58
C GLY A 467 -23.29 24.80 -7.83
N LEU A 468 -23.34 25.04 -6.52
CA LEU A 468 -22.14 25.01 -5.66
C LEU A 468 -21.60 23.58 -5.49
N SER A 469 -20.37 23.48 -4.98
CA SER A 469 -19.82 22.22 -4.51
C SER A 469 -20.68 21.64 -3.40
N GLY A 470 -21.05 20.37 -3.51
CA GLY A 470 -21.95 19.71 -2.55
C GLY A 470 -23.45 19.84 -2.87
N ALA A 471 -23.84 20.56 -3.93
CA ALA A 471 -25.24 20.68 -4.34
C ALA A 471 -25.88 19.35 -4.80
N GLY A 472 -25.08 18.32 -5.13
CA GLY A 472 -25.53 17.00 -5.57
C GLY A 472 -25.23 16.67 -7.04
N LYS A 473 -24.61 17.57 -7.80
CA LYS A 473 -24.26 17.42 -9.23
C LYS A 473 -23.48 16.14 -9.53
N ALA A 474 -22.35 15.94 -8.84
CA ALA A 474 -21.51 14.75 -8.99
C ALA A 474 -22.25 13.46 -8.59
N SER A 475 -23.18 13.53 -7.62
CA SER A 475 -23.99 12.36 -7.22
C SER A 475 -24.94 11.93 -8.34
N ILE A 476 -25.49 12.85 -9.12
CA ILE A 476 -26.29 12.54 -10.31
C ILE A 476 -25.43 11.79 -11.34
N PHE A 477 -24.22 12.29 -11.62
CA PHE A 477 -23.32 11.66 -12.59
C PHE A 477 -22.87 10.26 -12.16
N LYS A 478 -22.57 10.06 -10.88
CA LYS A 478 -22.27 8.73 -10.32
C LYS A 478 -23.43 7.76 -10.49
N MET A 479 -24.67 8.23 -10.36
CA MET A 479 -25.86 7.40 -10.61
C MET A 479 -26.06 7.09 -12.09
N LEU A 480 -25.93 8.08 -12.97
CA LEU A 480 -26.14 7.92 -14.41
C LEU A 480 -25.06 7.06 -15.08
N THR A 481 -23.81 7.14 -14.61
CA THR A 481 -22.71 6.27 -15.07
C THR A 481 -22.72 4.89 -14.40
N GLY A 482 -23.52 4.73 -13.34
CA GLY A 482 -23.61 3.51 -12.55
C GLY A 482 -22.37 3.23 -11.70
N GLU A 483 -21.62 4.26 -11.28
CA GLU A 483 -20.64 4.16 -10.17
C GLU A 483 -21.38 3.85 -8.87
N GLU A 484 -22.56 4.46 -8.70
CA GLU A 484 -23.42 4.34 -7.53
C GLU A 484 -24.83 3.91 -7.95
N PRO A 485 -25.49 2.96 -7.26
CA PRO A 485 -26.87 2.61 -7.57
C PRO A 485 -27.82 3.77 -7.22
N ILE A 486 -28.87 3.93 -8.02
CA ILE A 486 -29.99 4.85 -7.75
C ILE A 486 -30.77 4.34 -6.54
N THR A 487 -31.03 5.19 -5.54
CA THR A 487 -31.78 4.81 -4.33
C THR A 487 -33.28 4.74 -4.60
N SER A 488 -33.85 5.76 -5.26
CA SER A 488 -35.26 5.79 -5.65
C SER A 488 -35.42 6.42 -7.03
N GLY A 489 -36.47 6.05 -7.76
CA GLY A 489 -36.67 6.44 -9.16
C GLY A 489 -35.92 5.56 -10.17
N ASP A 490 -35.87 6.03 -11.41
CA ASP A 490 -35.14 5.37 -12.49
C ASP A 490 -34.67 6.38 -13.56
N ALA A 491 -33.68 5.98 -14.34
CA ALA A 491 -33.13 6.75 -15.45
C ALA A 491 -33.01 5.88 -16.70
N PHE A 492 -33.26 6.46 -17.87
CA PHE A 492 -33.37 5.76 -19.14
C PHE A 492 -32.45 6.40 -20.18
N VAL A 493 -31.68 5.57 -20.88
CA VAL A 493 -30.85 5.98 -22.03
C VAL A 493 -31.28 5.19 -23.25
N LYS A 494 -31.69 5.87 -24.34
CA LYS A 494 -32.33 5.23 -25.51
C LYS A 494 -33.47 4.28 -25.12
N GLY A 495 -34.28 4.65 -24.13
CA GLY A 495 -35.38 3.84 -23.60
C GLY A 495 -34.97 2.64 -22.72
N LEU A 496 -33.67 2.41 -22.48
CA LEU A 496 -33.18 1.35 -21.59
C LEU A 496 -32.97 1.87 -20.17
N SER A 497 -33.60 1.23 -19.19
CA SER A 497 -33.42 1.51 -17.75
C SER A 497 -31.99 1.24 -17.28
N ILE A 498 -31.37 2.20 -16.61
CA ILE A 498 -30.04 2.09 -15.99
C ILE A 498 -30.06 1.07 -14.85
N ARG A 499 -31.14 1.00 -14.06
CA ARG A 499 -31.28 0.00 -12.97
C ARG A 499 -31.28 -1.43 -13.49
N SER A 500 -31.92 -1.65 -14.64
CA SER A 500 -32.18 -2.99 -15.18
C SER A 500 -31.10 -3.47 -16.15
N HIS A 501 -30.60 -2.58 -17.02
CA HIS A 501 -29.76 -2.93 -18.17
C HIS A 501 -28.46 -2.11 -18.24
N LEU A 502 -27.80 -1.88 -17.10
CA LEU A 502 -26.59 -1.04 -17.01
C LEU A 502 -25.48 -1.41 -18.02
N GLY A 503 -25.23 -2.71 -18.24
CA GLY A 503 -24.19 -3.16 -19.17
C GLY A 503 -24.42 -2.71 -20.61
N LYS A 504 -25.67 -2.75 -21.09
CA LYS A 504 -26.02 -2.24 -22.44
C LYS A 504 -26.02 -0.72 -22.48
N VAL A 505 -26.46 -0.06 -21.41
CA VAL A 505 -26.50 1.41 -21.34
C VAL A 505 -25.10 2.01 -21.38
N ARG A 506 -24.10 1.42 -20.71
CA ARG A 506 -22.70 1.89 -20.73
C ARG A 506 -22.09 1.95 -22.14
N GLN A 507 -22.50 1.06 -23.05
CA GLN A 507 -22.06 1.08 -24.44
C GLN A 507 -22.49 2.34 -25.20
N TRP A 508 -23.59 2.98 -24.78
CA TRP A 508 -24.15 4.19 -25.41
C TRP A 508 -23.71 5.49 -24.73
N ILE A 509 -22.92 5.41 -23.67
CA ILE A 509 -22.51 6.55 -22.84
C ILE A 509 -21.00 6.82 -22.97
N GLY A 510 -20.65 8.08 -23.17
CA GLY A 510 -19.31 8.62 -22.95
C GLY A 510 -19.22 9.30 -21.59
N TYR A 511 -18.12 9.14 -20.87
CA TYR A 511 -17.90 9.82 -19.59
C TYR A 511 -16.48 10.38 -19.50
N CYS A 512 -16.38 11.67 -19.21
CA CYS A 512 -15.14 12.35 -18.88
C CYS A 512 -15.20 12.76 -17.39
N PRO A 513 -14.44 12.10 -16.50
CA PRO A 513 -14.38 12.44 -15.07
C PRO A 513 -13.68 13.79 -14.82
N GLN A 514 -13.93 14.37 -13.64
CA GLN A 514 -13.28 15.60 -13.16
C GLN A 514 -11.77 15.46 -12.98
N PHE A 515 -11.33 14.33 -12.43
CA PHE A 515 -9.91 13.99 -12.32
C PHE A 515 -9.54 13.01 -13.44
N ASP A 516 -8.36 13.19 -14.02
CA ASP A 516 -7.88 12.39 -15.13
C ASP A 516 -7.75 10.90 -14.74
N ALA A 517 -8.73 10.09 -15.15
CA ALA A 517 -8.76 8.65 -14.93
C ALA A 517 -7.90 7.88 -15.93
N LEU A 518 -6.65 8.32 -16.09
CA LEU A 518 -5.74 7.85 -17.13
C LEU A 518 -4.59 7.03 -16.55
N LEU A 519 -4.14 6.03 -17.32
CA LEU A 519 -2.98 5.22 -16.97
C LEU A 519 -1.69 5.93 -17.38
N ASP A 520 -0.93 6.40 -16.39
CA ASP A 520 0.28 7.22 -16.56
C ASP A 520 1.38 6.61 -17.44
N HIS A 521 1.43 5.27 -17.52
CA HIS A 521 2.53 4.52 -18.15
C HIS A 521 2.25 4.11 -19.59
N MET A 522 1.11 4.48 -20.16
CA MET A 522 0.81 4.25 -21.58
C MET A 522 1.04 5.52 -22.39
N MET A 523 1.28 5.37 -23.69
CA MET A 523 1.25 6.51 -24.62
C MET A 523 -0.20 6.95 -24.88
N GLY A 524 -0.42 8.22 -25.25
CA GLY A 524 -1.76 8.71 -25.58
C GLY A 524 -2.42 7.91 -26.71
N ARG A 525 -1.67 7.59 -27.76
CA ARG A 525 -2.14 6.77 -28.88
C ARG A 525 -2.47 5.34 -28.45
N GLU A 526 -1.63 4.71 -27.64
CA GLU A 526 -1.88 3.37 -27.09
C GLU A 526 -3.13 3.33 -26.23
N THR A 527 -3.35 4.40 -25.45
CA THR A 527 -4.55 4.56 -24.62
C THR A 527 -5.80 4.60 -25.51
N LEU A 528 -5.83 5.44 -26.54
CA LEU A 528 -6.96 5.52 -27.47
C LEU A 528 -7.19 4.19 -28.20
N VAL A 529 -6.14 3.55 -28.72
CA VAL A 529 -6.23 2.22 -29.36
C VAL A 529 -6.81 1.19 -28.38
N THR A 530 -6.36 1.18 -27.13
CA THR A 530 -6.89 0.27 -26.11
C THR A 530 -8.39 0.51 -25.91
N TYR A 531 -8.83 1.75 -25.72
CA TYR A 531 -10.24 2.07 -25.54
C TYR A 531 -11.10 1.81 -26.80
N THR A 532 -10.55 1.92 -28.02
CA THR A 532 -11.28 1.49 -29.24
C THR A 532 -11.58 -0.01 -29.22
N ARG A 533 -10.61 -0.82 -28.76
CA ARG A 533 -10.77 -2.27 -28.63
C ARG A 533 -11.77 -2.61 -27.53
N LEU A 534 -11.73 -1.92 -26.40
CA LEU A 534 -12.70 -2.11 -25.30
C LEU A 534 -14.13 -1.77 -25.73
N ARG A 535 -14.30 -0.71 -26.56
CA ARG A 535 -15.59 -0.34 -27.16
C ARG A 535 -16.09 -1.32 -28.22
N GLY A 536 -15.27 -2.28 -28.65
CA GLY A 536 -15.62 -3.28 -29.66
C GLY A 536 -15.51 -2.78 -31.10
N ILE A 537 -14.78 -1.70 -31.36
CA ILE A 537 -14.54 -1.21 -32.72
C ILE A 537 -13.62 -2.20 -33.46
N PRO A 538 -13.98 -2.67 -34.67
CA PRO A 538 -13.14 -3.59 -35.43
C PRO A 538 -11.75 -3.02 -35.70
N GLU A 539 -10.72 -3.86 -35.59
CA GLU A 539 -9.31 -3.44 -35.69
C GLU A 539 -8.99 -2.73 -37.01
N ARG A 540 -9.70 -3.07 -38.09
CA ARG A 540 -9.59 -2.42 -39.40
C ARG A 540 -9.91 -0.92 -39.38
N HIS A 541 -10.81 -0.49 -38.50
CA HIS A 541 -11.23 0.92 -38.37
C HIS A 541 -10.60 1.60 -37.15
N SER A 542 -9.86 0.86 -36.31
CA SER A 542 -9.27 1.39 -35.07
C SER A 542 -8.30 2.53 -35.36
N SER A 543 -7.36 2.37 -36.30
CA SER A 543 -6.40 3.43 -36.64
C SER A 543 -7.09 4.69 -37.16
N ALA A 544 -8.00 4.56 -38.12
CA ALA A 544 -8.72 5.68 -38.70
C ALA A 544 -9.54 6.45 -37.64
N CYS A 545 -10.20 5.74 -36.71
CA CYS A 545 -10.94 6.35 -35.62
C CYS A 545 -10.01 7.07 -34.63
N VAL A 546 -8.87 6.48 -34.27
CA VAL A 546 -7.88 7.11 -33.39
C VAL A 546 -7.31 8.37 -34.02
N ASP A 547 -6.94 8.31 -35.30
CA ASP A 547 -6.35 9.44 -36.02
C ASP A 547 -7.39 10.59 -36.16
N GLN A 548 -8.66 10.27 -36.45
CA GLN A 548 -9.76 11.26 -36.43
C GLN A 548 -9.92 11.95 -35.07
N ILE A 549 -9.88 11.20 -33.97
CA ILE A 549 -10.00 11.77 -32.62
C ILE A 549 -8.77 12.63 -32.26
N LEU A 550 -7.57 12.23 -32.67
CA LEU A 550 -6.36 13.00 -32.47
C LEU A 550 -6.39 14.33 -33.23
N ASP A 551 -6.93 14.33 -34.45
CA ASP A 551 -7.14 15.53 -35.26
C ASP A 551 -8.22 16.42 -34.64
N ASP A 552 -9.33 15.85 -34.18
CA ASP A 552 -10.42 16.60 -33.55
C ASP A 552 -9.98 17.34 -32.29
N LEU A 553 -9.10 16.73 -31.50
CA LEU A 553 -8.60 17.27 -30.23
C LEU A 553 -7.29 18.07 -30.38
N LEU A 554 -6.72 18.14 -31.58
CA LEU A 554 -5.42 18.77 -31.86
C LEU A 554 -4.31 18.22 -30.92
N MET A 555 -4.21 16.89 -30.85
CA MET A 555 -3.29 16.18 -29.93
C MET A 555 -2.13 15.45 -30.62
N TYR A 556 -2.00 15.57 -31.95
CA TYR A 556 -1.06 14.77 -32.75
C TYR A 556 0.40 14.85 -32.24
N THR A 557 0.83 16.03 -31.78
CA THR A 557 2.20 16.27 -31.26
C THR A 557 2.53 15.48 -29.99
N TYR A 558 1.53 15.19 -29.16
CA TYR A 558 1.72 14.49 -27.88
C TYR A 558 1.33 13.02 -27.94
N ALA A 559 0.76 12.54 -29.06
CA ALA A 559 0.20 11.19 -29.19
C ALA A 559 1.19 10.05 -28.84
N VAL A 560 2.48 10.25 -29.11
CA VAL A 560 3.57 9.27 -28.86
C VAL A 560 4.28 9.50 -27.51
N SER A 561 3.88 10.52 -26.76
CA SER A 561 4.43 10.80 -25.43
C SER A 561 3.65 10.02 -24.36
N LEU A 562 4.34 9.64 -23.29
CA LEU A 562 3.74 8.98 -22.12
C LEU A 562 2.76 9.91 -21.41
N VAL A 563 1.61 9.40 -20.98
CA VAL A 563 0.57 10.21 -20.31
C VAL A 563 1.08 10.91 -19.05
N ARG A 564 2.04 10.32 -18.33
CA ARG A 564 2.68 10.97 -17.16
C ARG A 564 3.33 12.32 -17.46
N THR A 565 3.75 12.58 -18.71
CA THR A 565 4.41 13.84 -19.10
C THR A 565 3.42 14.88 -19.63
N TYR A 566 2.13 14.55 -19.70
CA TYR A 566 1.11 15.47 -20.21
C TYR A 566 0.82 16.58 -19.20
N SER A 567 0.61 17.80 -19.70
CA SER A 567 -0.03 18.87 -18.93
C SER A 567 -1.49 18.51 -18.62
N GLY A 568 -2.08 19.14 -17.60
CA GLY A 568 -3.48 18.90 -17.23
C GLY A 568 -4.44 19.09 -18.42
N GLY A 569 -4.24 20.13 -19.24
CA GLY A 569 -5.04 20.34 -20.45
C GLY A 569 -4.93 19.18 -21.46
N ASN A 570 -3.73 18.62 -21.67
CA ASN A 570 -3.56 17.48 -22.59
C ASN A 570 -4.11 16.17 -22.01
N LYS A 571 -4.05 15.97 -20.69
CA LYS A 571 -4.70 14.84 -20.04
C LYS A 571 -6.21 14.91 -20.19
N TRP A 572 -6.79 16.09 -19.97
CA TRP A 572 -8.21 16.30 -20.21
C TRP A 572 -8.59 16.01 -21.65
N LYS A 573 -7.83 16.51 -22.65
CA LYS A 573 -8.11 16.22 -24.06
C LYS A 573 -8.11 14.71 -24.32
N LEU A 574 -7.15 13.97 -23.77
CA LEU A 574 -7.12 12.51 -23.90
C LEU A 574 -8.35 11.85 -23.26
N SER A 575 -8.75 12.32 -22.07
CA SER A 575 -9.97 11.86 -21.37
C SER A 575 -11.24 12.14 -22.19
N ALA A 576 -11.34 13.34 -22.78
CA ALA A 576 -12.42 13.70 -23.70
C ALA A 576 -12.41 12.83 -24.97
N GLY A 577 -11.24 12.50 -25.50
CA GLY A 577 -11.08 11.56 -26.60
C GLY A 577 -11.63 10.18 -26.26
N ILE A 578 -11.29 9.65 -25.09
CA ILE A 578 -11.83 8.38 -24.59
C ILE A 578 -13.36 8.44 -24.46
N ALA A 579 -13.89 9.56 -24.00
CA ALA A 579 -15.34 9.77 -23.89
C ALA A 579 -16.02 9.84 -25.26
N LEU A 580 -15.36 10.35 -26.31
CA LEU A 580 -15.90 10.49 -27.67
C LEU A 580 -15.78 9.21 -28.51
N LEU A 581 -14.91 8.28 -28.12
CA LEU A 581 -14.69 7.01 -28.83
C LEU A 581 -15.95 6.14 -28.89
N GLY A 582 -16.21 5.58 -30.07
CA GLY A 582 -17.34 4.67 -30.31
C GLY A 582 -18.69 5.36 -30.53
N GLU A 583 -18.69 6.66 -30.81
CA GLU A 583 -19.89 7.46 -31.13
C GLU A 583 -21.03 7.28 -30.10
N PRO A 584 -20.78 7.61 -28.82
CA PRO A 584 -21.82 7.50 -27.79
C PRO A 584 -22.97 8.46 -28.08
N THR A 585 -24.17 8.07 -27.63
CA THR A 585 -25.39 8.86 -27.78
C THR A 585 -25.46 9.99 -26.76
N VAL A 586 -24.98 9.73 -25.54
CA VAL A 586 -24.95 10.69 -24.43
C VAL A 586 -23.53 10.80 -23.92
N ILE A 587 -23.03 12.02 -23.78
CA ILE A 587 -21.71 12.31 -23.21
C ILE A 587 -21.87 13.08 -21.92
N PHE A 588 -21.29 12.57 -20.84
CA PHE A 588 -21.24 13.22 -19.53
C PHE A 588 -19.85 13.83 -19.31
N LEU A 589 -19.79 15.13 -19.07
CA LEU A 589 -18.55 15.88 -18.80
C LEU A 589 -18.59 16.44 -17.38
N ASP A 590 -17.77 15.87 -16.49
CA ASP A 590 -17.78 16.22 -15.07
C ASP A 590 -16.80 17.36 -14.77
N GLU A 591 -17.31 18.56 -14.52
CA GLU A 591 -16.54 19.79 -14.24
C GLU A 591 -15.32 20.03 -15.18
N PRO A 592 -15.51 20.00 -16.52
CA PRO A 592 -14.43 19.84 -17.49
C PRO A 592 -13.47 21.03 -17.59
N SER A 593 -13.85 22.22 -17.15
CA SER A 593 -13.03 23.43 -17.22
C SER A 593 -12.17 23.66 -15.97
N THR A 594 -12.34 22.85 -14.92
CA THR A 594 -11.68 23.04 -13.62
C THR A 594 -10.17 22.84 -13.75
N GLY A 595 -9.38 23.84 -13.35
CA GLY A 595 -7.92 23.77 -13.40
C GLY A 595 -7.31 23.91 -14.80
N MET A 596 -8.09 24.32 -15.80
CA MET A 596 -7.59 24.65 -17.13
C MET A 596 -7.14 26.11 -17.23
N ASP A 597 -6.12 26.35 -18.04
CA ASP A 597 -5.79 27.69 -18.51
C ASP A 597 -6.87 28.22 -19.48
N PRO A 598 -7.00 29.55 -19.65
CA PRO A 598 -8.02 30.14 -20.51
C PRO A 598 -7.97 29.67 -21.98
N VAL A 599 -6.79 29.31 -22.49
CA VAL A 599 -6.63 28.83 -23.88
C VAL A 599 -7.15 27.40 -24.01
N ALA A 600 -6.79 26.51 -23.08
CA ALA A 600 -7.32 25.16 -23.03
C ALA A 600 -8.85 25.14 -22.85
N ARG A 601 -9.40 26.03 -22.02
CA ARG A 601 -10.85 26.18 -21.82
C ARG A 601 -11.58 26.55 -23.12
N ARG A 602 -11.03 27.48 -23.91
CA ARG A 602 -11.58 27.85 -25.24
C ARG A 602 -11.55 26.67 -26.21
N LEU A 603 -10.51 25.84 -26.17
CA LEU A 603 -10.42 24.65 -27.02
C LEU A 603 -11.40 23.56 -26.59
N LEU A 604 -11.58 23.35 -25.28
CA LEU A 604 -12.65 22.53 -24.71
C LEU A 604 -14.01 22.96 -25.28
N TRP A 605 -14.30 24.26 -25.27
CA TRP A 605 -15.57 24.77 -25.79
C TRP A 605 -15.75 24.44 -27.27
N GLY A 606 -14.72 24.65 -28.09
CA GLY A 606 -14.75 24.29 -29.51
C GLY A 606 -15.01 22.80 -29.75
N THR A 607 -14.43 21.93 -28.90
CA THR A 607 -14.60 20.47 -28.98
C THR A 607 -16.02 20.05 -28.60
N VAL A 608 -16.57 20.57 -27.50
CA VAL A 608 -17.94 20.27 -27.04
C VAL A 608 -18.98 20.74 -28.05
N VAL A 609 -18.80 21.95 -28.61
CA VAL A 609 -19.68 22.48 -29.66
C VAL A 609 -19.61 21.62 -30.92
N ARG A 610 -18.43 21.10 -31.29
CA ARG A 610 -18.28 20.16 -32.42
C ARG A 610 -18.94 18.81 -32.13
N ALA A 611 -18.75 18.27 -30.92
CA ALA A 611 -19.38 17.03 -30.49
C ALA A 611 -20.92 17.13 -30.53
N ARG A 612 -21.48 18.28 -30.16
CA ARG A 612 -22.92 18.58 -30.26
C ARG A 612 -23.43 18.47 -31.71
N LYS A 613 -22.67 18.96 -32.70
CA LYS A 613 -23.06 18.91 -34.13
C LYS A 613 -23.17 17.48 -34.69
N SER A 614 -22.62 16.48 -34.00
CA SER A 614 -22.68 15.07 -34.41
C SER A 614 -23.93 14.32 -33.90
N VAL A 615 -25.06 15.02 -33.70
CA VAL A 615 -26.36 14.47 -33.21
C VAL A 615 -26.31 13.93 -31.76
N LYS A 616 -25.32 14.36 -30.97
CA LYS A 616 -25.09 13.85 -29.60
C LYS A 616 -25.76 14.73 -28.54
N ALA A 617 -26.23 14.12 -27.46
CA ALA A 617 -26.67 14.83 -26.26
C ALA A 617 -25.50 14.97 -25.29
N ASN A 618 -25.16 16.20 -24.90
CA ASN A 618 -24.08 16.47 -23.97
C ASN A 618 -24.68 16.91 -22.63
N VAL A 619 -24.17 16.37 -21.53
CA VAL A 619 -24.54 16.78 -20.18
C VAL A 619 -23.29 17.20 -19.45
N ILE A 620 -23.28 18.43 -18.92
CA ILE A 620 -22.10 19.04 -18.31
C ILE A 620 -22.43 19.42 -16.88
N THR A 621 -21.60 19.04 -15.92
CA THR A 621 -21.61 19.66 -14.59
C THR A 621 -20.61 20.80 -14.58
N SER A 622 -20.97 21.94 -14.02
CA SER A 622 -20.02 23.03 -13.79
C SER A 622 -20.43 23.84 -12.57
N HIS A 623 -19.45 24.46 -11.93
CA HIS A 623 -19.65 25.52 -10.94
C HIS A 623 -19.44 26.91 -11.55
N SER A 624 -18.87 27.00 -12.77
CA SER A 624 -18.69 28.25 -13.49
C SER A 624 -19.92 28.57 -14.34
N MET A 625 -20.47 29.75 -14.12
CA MET A 625 -21.61 30.28 -14.87
C MET A 625 -21.20 30.62 -16.30
N GLU A 626 -19.97 31.12 -16.50
CA GLU A 626 -19.42 31.39 -17.85
C GLU A 626 -19.44 30.15 -18.74
N ASP A 627 -19.01 28.99 -18.21
CA ASP A 627 -18.97 27.75 -18.99
C ASP A 627 -20.37 27.25 -19.34
N CYS A 628 -21.31 27.36 -18.39
CA CYS A 628 -22.69 26.98 -18.63
C CYS A 628 -23.35 27.90 -19.66
N GLU A 629 -23.10 29.21 -19.59
CA GLU A 629 -23.64 30.19 -20.54
C GLU A 629 -23.07 30.01 -21.94
N ALA A 630 -21.76 29.71 -22.05
CA ALA A 630 -21.09 29.53 -23.34
C ALA A 630 -21.45 28.20 -24.04
N LEU A 631 -21.66 27.12 -23.27
CA LEU A 631 -21.81 25.76 -23.82
C LEU A 631 -23.25 25.26 -23.82
N CYS A 632 -24.04 25.59 -22.80
CA CYS A 632 -25.31 24.93 -22.54
C CYS A 632 -26.46 25.64 -23.25
N THR A 633 -27.29 24.86 -23.95
CA THR A 633 -28.53 25.34 -24.54
C THR A 633 -29.64 25.46 -23.51
N ARG A 634 -29.62 24.58 -22.51
CA ARG A 634 -30.50 24.58 -21.35
C ARG A 634 -29.69 24.24 -20.12
N LEU A 635 -29.99 24.88 -18.99
CA LEU A 635 -29.33 24.63 -17.72
C LEU A 635 -30.34 24.46 -16.59
N ALA A 636 -29.95 23.70 -15.59
CA ALA A 636 -30.65 23.52 -14.33
C ALA A 636 -29.79 24.05 -13.19
N MET A 637 -30.34 24.92 -12.34
CA MET A 637 -29.67 25.35 -11.11
C MET A 637 -30.06 24.44 -9.96
N MET A 638 -29.06 23.86 -9.32
CA MET A 638 -29.20 22.87 -8.26
C MET A 638 -28.73 23.44 -6.93
N VAL A 639 -29.60 23.37 -5.91
CA VAL A 639 -29.34 23.83 -4.55
C VAL A 639 -29.83 22.75 -3.58
N GLN A 640 -28.97 22.29 -2.67
CA GLN A 640 -29.29 21.28 -1.66
C GLN A 640 -29.99 20.00 -2.19
N GLY A 641 -29.55 19.49 -3.35
CA GLY A 641 -30.09 18.24 -3.89
C GLY A 641 -31.38 18.38 -4.73
N GLN A 642 -31.90 19.59 -4.91
CA GLN A 642 -33.11 19.88 -5.68
C GLN A 642 -32.84 20.88 -6.81
N PHE A 643 -33.66 20.82 -7.86
CA PHE A 643 -33.67 21.86 -8.90
C PHE A 643 -34.51 23.05 -8.46
N LYS A 644 -33.92 24.25 -8.51
CA LYS A 644 -34.63 25.51 -8.24
C LYS A 644 -35.18 26.14 -9.50
N CYS A 645 -34.40 26.10 -10.58
CA CYS A 645 -34.85 26.58 -11.88
C CYS A 645 -34.26 25.76 -13.02
N LEU A 646 -34.95 25.79 -14.16
CA LEU A 646 -34.64 25.04 -15.36
C LEU A 646 -35.02 25.87 -16.58
N GLY A 647 -34.12 26.03 -17.54
CA GLY A 647 -34.40 26.81 -18.75
C GLY A 647 -33.14 27.18 -19.53
N SER A 648 -33.29 27.85 -20.67
CA SER A 648 -32.14 28.41 -21.38
C SER A 648 -31.50 29.54 -20.56
N PRO A 649 -30.19 29.81 -20.72
CA PRO A 649 -29.53 30.96 -20.08
C PRO A 649 -30.32 32.26 -20.23
N GLN A 650 -30.83 32.52 -21.44
CA GLN A 650 -31.63 33.71 -21.76
C GLN A 650 -33.00 33.70 -21.06
N HIS A 651 -33.68 32.54 -21.03
CA HIS A 651 -34.96 32.41 -20.35
C HIS A 651 -34.81 32.68 -18.85
N LEU A 652 -33.79 32.11 -18.21
CA LEU A 652 -33.52 32.31 -16.80
C LEU A 652 -33.18 33.77 -16.48
N LYS A 653 -32.35 34.42 -17.32
CA LYS A 653 -32.08 35.86 -17.21
C LYS A 653 -33.35 36.71 -17.36
N SER A 654 -34.24 36.37 -18.30
CA SER A 654 -35.49 37.11 -18.48
C SER A 654 -36.49 36.89 -17.35
N LYS A 655 -36.50 35.69 -16.75
CA LYS A 655 -37.49 35.29 -15.73
C LYS A 655 -37.09 35.70 -14.32
N PHE A 656 -35.78 35.60 -14.01
CA PHE A 656 -35.25 35.82 -12.66
C PHE A 656 -34.27 37.00 -12.59
N GLY A 657 -33.76 37.49 -13.72
CA GLY A 657 -32.94 38.69 -13.80
C GLY A 657 -33.80 39.95 -13.92
N SER A 658 -34.65 40.19 -12.92
CA SER A 658 -35.41 41.43 -12.82
C SER A 658 -34.50 42.55 -12.31
N GLY A 659 -33.98 43.37 -13.22
CA GLY A 659 -33.22 44.57 -12.87
C GLY A 659 -31.91 44.77 -13.65
N TYR A 660 -31.15 45.79 -13.26
CA TYR A 660 -29.82 46.12 -13.79
C TYR A 660 -28.82 46.20 -12.65
N ALA A 661 -27.61 45.70 -12.87
CA ALA A 661 -26.48 45.91 -11.99
C ALA A 661 -25.74 47.19 -12.41
N LEU A 662 -25.73 48.19 -11.54
CA LEU A 662 -24.99 49.44 -11.73
C LEU A 662 -23.74 49.42 -10.86
N ARG A 663 -22.56 49.49 -11.48
CA ARG A 663 -21.29 49.79 -10.78
C ARG A 663 -20.86 51.20 -11.14
N ALA A 664 -20.63 52.04 -10.15
CA ALA A 664 -20.08 53.37 -10.36
C ALA A 664 -18.85 53.56 -9.47
N LYS A 665 -17.79 54.13 -10.04
CA LYS A 665 -16.57 54.51 -9.31
C LYS A 665 -16.47 56.03 -9.25
N ILE A 666 -16.41 56.55 -8.04
CA ILE A 666 -16.29 57.98 -7.77
C ILE A 666 -14.81 58.32 -7.64
N GLN A 667 -14.42 59.45 -8.22
CA GLN A 667 -13.05 59.95 -8.16
C GLN A 667 -12.72 60.33 -6.71
N SER A 668 -12.04 59.43 -6.03
CA SER A 668 -11.85 59.50 -4.58
C SER A 668 -10.56 60.24 -4.26
N ASP A 669 -10.67 61.56 -4.08
CA ASP A 669 -9.66 62.37 -3.40
C ASP A 669 -10.19 62.80 -2.01
N GLY A 670 -10.65 61.82 -1.22
CA GLY A 670 -11.06 62.02 0.18
C GLY A 670 -12.46 62.63 0.41
N GLN A 671 -13.31 62.77 -0.60
CA GLN A 671 -14.66 63.35 -0.45
C GLN A 671 -15.71 62.28 -0.13
N GLN A 672 -15.84 61.94 1.16
CA GLN A 672 -16.88 61.03 1.66
C GLN A 672 -18.31 61.61 1.49
N GLU A 673 -18.42 62.94 1.43
CA GLU A 673 -19.68 63.66 1.18
C GLU A 673 -20.22 63.45 -0.25
N ALA A 674 -19.35 63.45 -1.27
CA ALA A 674 -19.75 63.24 -2.66
C ALA A 674 -20.27 61.81 -2.93
N LEU A 675 -19.74 60.85 -2.17
CA LEU A 675 -20.20 59.47 -2.19
C LEU A 675 -21.62 59.36 -1.63
N GLU A 676 -21.88 59.91 -0.45
CA GLU A 676 -23.21 59.93 0.17
C GLU A 676 -24.25 60.70 -0.68
N GLU A 677 -23.88 61.83 -1.29
CA GLU A 677 -24.74 62.53 -2.23
C GLU A 677 -25.09 61.70 -3.47
N PHE A 678 -24.13 60.90 -3.96
CA PHE A 678 -24.38 59.99 -5.07
C PHE A 678 -25.31 58.84 -4.66
N LYS A 679 -25.17 58.28 -3.44
CA LYS A 679 -26.10 57.27 -2.91
C LYS A 679 -27.52 57.81 -2.84
N ALA A 680 -27.69 58.99 -2.22
CA ALA A 680 -28.98 59.66 -2.15
C ALA A 680 -29.57 59.98 -3.54
N PHE A 681 -28.72 60.30 -4.52
CA PHE A 681 -29.15 60.50 -5.91
C PHE A 681 -29.64 59.19 -6.56
N VAL A 682 -28.96 58.06 -6.34
CA VAL A 682 -29.36 56.76 -6.87
C VAL A 682 -30.70 56.34 -6.27
N ASP A 683 -30.85 56.43 -4.94
CA ASP A 683 -32.09 56.06 -4.24
C ASP A 683 -33.29 56.93 -4.65
N LEU A 684 -33.05 58.20 -4.97
CA LEU A 684 -34.10 59.12 -5.43
C LEU A 684 -34.55 58.85 -6.88
N ASN A 685 -33.61 58.56 -7.79
CA ASN A 685 -33.91 58.36 -9.21
C ASN A 685 -34.33 56.93 -9.54
N PHE A 686 -33.91 55.97 -8.73
CA PHE A 686 -34.18 54.55 -8.90
C PHE A 686 -34.83 54.01 -7.62
N PRO A 687 -36.11 54.31 -7.36
CA PRO A 687 -36.78 53.86 -6.15
C PRO A 687 -36.77 52.32 -6.08
N GLY A 688 -36.31 51.78 -4.94
CA GLY A 688 -36.11 50.35 -4.75
C GLY A 688 -34.72 49.84 -5.15
N SER A 689 -33.75 50.73 -5.45
CA SER A 689 -32.35 50.35 -5.58
C SER A 689 -31.80 49.75 -4.29
N ILE A 690 -31.06 48.64 -4.41
CA ILE A 690 -30.41 47.98 -3.27
C ILE A 690 -28.91 48.15 -3.44
N LEU A 691 -28.24 48.76 -2.46
CA LEU A 691 -26.78 48.79 -2.40
C LEU A 691 -26.29 47.39 -1.98
N GLU A 692 -25.64 46.68 -2.91
CA GLU A 692 -25.10 45.34 -2.66
C GLU A 692 -23.70 45.40 -2.04
N ASP A 693 -22.87 46.35 -2.49
CA ASP A 693 -21.47 46.43 -2.07
C ASP A 693 -20.89 47.85 -2.17
N GLU A 694 -19.99 48.18 -1.24
CA GLU A 694 -19.29 49.47 -1.19
C GLU A 694 -17.83 49.28 -0.75
N HIS A 695 -16.90 49.54 -1.66
CA HIS A 695 -15.47 49.41 -1.38
C HIS A 695 -14.66 50.47 -2.14
N GLN A 696 -13.81 51.23 -1.43
CA GLN A 696 -12.86 52.19 -2.00
C GLN A 696 -13.46 53.19 -3.02
N GLY A 697 -14.64 53.76 -2.70
CA GLY A 697 -15.32 54.73 -3.56
C GLY A 697 -15.99 54.12 -4.81
N MET A 698 -16.06 52.79 -4.88
CA MET A 698 -16.86 52.04 -5.84
C MET A 698 -18.13 51.54 -5.16
N VAL A 699 -19.27 51.75 -5.81
CA VAL A 699 -20.59 51.35 -5.32
C VAL A 699 -21.26 50.40 -6.30
N HIS A 700 -21.88 49.34 -5.77
CA HIS A 700 -22.63 48.35 -6.53
C HIS A 700 -24.10 48.39 -6.16
N TYR A 701 -24.95 48.72 -7.13
CA TYR A 701 -26.39 48.82 -6.95
C TYR A 701 -27.13 47.80 -7.81
N HIS A 702 -28.15 47.19 -7.23
CA HIS A 702 -29.19 46.46 -7.93
C HIS A 702 -30.37 47.39 -8.20
N LEU A 703 -30.69 47.65 -9.47
CA LEU A 703 -31.80 48.50 -9.89
C LEU A 703 -32.99 47.63 -10.32
N PRO A 704 -34.17 47.70 -9.70
CA PRO A 704 -35.32 46.88 -10.10
C PRO A 704 -35.82 47.23 -11.51
N SER A 705 -36.30 46.24 -12.28
CA SER A 705 -36.61 46.41 -13.71
C SER A 705 -37.99 46.97 -14.03
N ASP A 706 -38.90 47.04 -13.06
CA ASP A 706 -40.35 47.05 -13.33
C ASP A 706 -40.83 48.27 -14.15
N ASP A 707 -40.04 49.36 -14.23
CA ASP A 707 -40.34 50.55 -15.06
C ASP A 707 -39.08 51.22 -15.70
N LEU A 708 -37.97 50.48 -15.84
CA LEU A 708 -36.66 51.06 -16.22
C LEU A 708 -36.17 50.57 -17.60
N SER A 709 -36.17 51.47 -18.58
CA SER A 709 -35.54 51.21 -19.89
C SER A 709 -34.04 51.53 -19.85
N TRP A 710 -33.25 50.78 -20.62
CA TRP A 710 -31.81 51.04 -20.82
C TRP A 710 -31.50 52.51 -21.12
N ALA A 711 -32.31 53.15 -21.97
CA ALA A 711 -32.15 54.56 -22.34
C ALA A 711 -32.33 55.51 -21.16
N LYS A 712 -33.28 55.22 -20.26
CA LYS A 712 -33.53 56.02 -19.06
C LYS A 712 -32.38 55.89 -18.06
N VAL A 713 -31.90 54.66 -17.81
CA VAL A 713 -30.79 54.39 -16.89
C VAL A 713 -29.50 55.07 -17.39
N PHE A 714 -29.12 54.84 -18.66
CA PHE A 714 -27.95 55.50 -19.24
C PHE A 714 -28.08 57.03 -19.32
N GLY A 715 -29.29 57.55 -19.58
CA GLY A 715 -29.57 58.98 -19.59
C GLY A 715 -29.30 59.64 -18.24
N ILE A 716 -29.83 59.06 -17.17
CA ILE A 716 -29.65 59.54 -15.78
C ILE A 716 -28.19 59.40 -15.36
N MET A 717 -27.54 58.27 -15.63
CA MET A 717 -26.14 58.05 -15.26
C MET A 717 -25.16 58.95 -16.02
N LYS A 718 -25.47 59.32 -17.27
CA LYS A 718 -24.67 60.29 -18.04
C LYS A 718 -24.76 61.70 -17.45
N GLN A 719 -25.91 62.08 -16.89
CA GLN A 719 -26.06 63.33 -16.14
C GLN A 719 -25.28 63.26 -14.82
N ALA A 720 -25.39 62.13 -14.11
CA ALA A 720 -24.68 61.88 -12.87
C ALA A 720 -23.15 61.92 -13.03
N LYS A 721 -22.61 61.38 -14.13
CA LYS A 721 -21.17 61.42 -14.43
C LYS A 721 -20.61 62.85 -14.47
N LYS A 722 -21.36 63.81 -15.02
CA LYS A 722 -20.95 65.23 -15.07
C LYS A 722 -21.11 65.94 -13.72
N LYS A 723 -22.14 65.58 -12.95
CA LYS A 723 -22.50 66.26 -11.70
C LYS A 723 -21.66 65.79 -10.51
N TYR A 724 -21.36 64.49 -10.44
CA TYR A 724 -20.66 63.83 -9.33
C TYR A 724 -19.24 63.37 -9.69
N MET A 725 -18.69 63.81 -10.83
CA MET A 725 -17.34 63.48 -11.30
C MET A 725 -16.99 61.97 -11.19
N LEU A 726 -17.87 61.12 -11.72
CA LEU A 726 -17.62 59.67 -11.76
C LEU A 726 -16.44 59.37 -12.69
N GLU A 727 -15.44 58.62 -12.21
CA GLU A 727 -14.34 58.11 -13.05
C GLU A 727 -14.92 57.23 -14.15
N ASP A 728 -15.72 56.24 -13.72
CA ASP A 728 -16.40 55.33 -14.62
C ASP A 728 -17.71 54.80 -14.04
N TYR A 729 -18.63 54.39 -14.91
CA TYR A 729 -19.82 53.65 -14.53
C TYR A 729 -20.12 52.57 -15.56
N THR A 730 -20.55 51.40 -15.08
CA THR A 730 -20.99 50.29 -15.91
C THR A 730 -22.39 49.89 -15.49
N VAL A 731 -23.26 49.70 -16.48
CA VAL A 731 -24.62 49.20 -16.27
C VAL A 731 -24.69 47.90 -17.05
N ASN A 732 -24.92 46.80 -16.34
CA ASN A 732 -25.01 45.47 -16.90
C ASN A 732 -26.38 44.87 -16.60
N GLN A 733 -26.84 43.98 -17.46
CA GLN A 733 -27.93 43.09 -17.07
C GLN A 733 -27.44 42.14 -15.98
N ILE A 734 -28.31 41.79 -15.04
CA ILE A 734 -28.04 40.81 -14.00
C ILE A 734 -27.50 39.52 -14.63
N SER A 735 -26.35 39.08 -14.13
CA SER A 735 -25.68 37.88 -14.61
C SER A 735 -26.36 36.61 -14.10
N LEU A 736 -26.04 35.45 -14.68
CA LEU A 736 -26.48 34.17 -14.08
C LEU A 736 -25.88 33.96 -12.69
N GLU A 737 -24.75 34.58 -12.39
CA GLU A 737 -24.10 34.52 -11.08
C GLU A 737 -24.96 35.21 -10.03
N ASP A 738 -25.44 36.41 -10.33
CA ASP A 738 -26.31 37.18 -9.45
C ASP A 738 -27.66 36.47 -9.21
N ILE A 739 -28.25 35.90 -10.27
CA ILE A 739 -29.46 35.06 -10.17
C ILE A 739 -29.19 33.83 -9.29
N PHE A 740 -28.02 33.21 -9.43
CA PHE A 740 -27.67 32.05 -8.62
C PHE A 740 -27.46 32.42 -7.16
N LEU A 741 -26.80 33.56 -6.88
CA LEU A 741 -26.57 34.07 -5.53
C LEU A 741 -27.87 34.35 -4.79
N SER A 742 -28.88 34.90 -5.46
CA SER A 742 -30.20 35.15 -4.86
C SER A 742 -30.91 33.87 -4.41
N PHE A 743 -30.68 32.74 -5.11
CA PHE A 743 -31.21 31.43 -4.70
C PHE A 743 -30.42 30.77 -3.57
N THR A 744 -29.14 31.11 -3.40
CA THR A 744 -28.27 30.49 -2.37
C THR A 744 -28.16 31.29 -1.08
N CYS A 745 -28.38 32.60 -1.13
CA CYS A 745 -28.37 33.51 0.02
C CYS A 745 -29.80 34.00 0.31
N PRO A 746 -30.61 33.27 1.09
CA PRO A 746 -31.83 33.84 1.63
C PRO A 746 -31.43 34.90 2.65
N VAL A 747 -31.45 36.18 2.25
CA VAL A 747 -31.05 37.32 3.11
C VAL A 747 -31.94 37.36 4.37
N PRO A 748 -31.38 37.30 5.59
CA PRO A 748 -32.00 37.93 6.75
C PRO A 748 -31.55 39.40 6.75
N TYR A 749 -32.47 40.31 6.43
CA TYR A 749 -32.22 41.74 6.66
C TYR A 749 -32.19 41.99 8.18
N THR A 750 -31.01 42.11 8.77
CA THR A 750 -30.86 42.80 10.06
C THR A 750 -30.89 44.29 9.81
N GLN A 751 -32.02 44.92 10.16
CA GLN A 751 -32.05 46.34 10.47
C GLN A 751 -30.98 46.63 11.53
N GLY A 752 -30.16 47.65 11.28
CA GLY A 752 -29.26 48.17 12.28
C GLY A 752 -30.06 48.76 13.45
N GLU A 753 -29.82 48.22 14.65
CA GLU A 753 -29.90 49.02 15.87
C GLU A 753 -28.56 48.92 16.60
N SER A 754 -27.84 50.03 16.56
CA SER A 754 -26.78 50.36 17.49
C SER A 754 -27.31 50.42 18.92
N LYS A 755 -26.85 49.53 19.82
CA LYS A 755 -26.74 49.83 21.26
C LYS A 755 -25.49 49.20 21.87
N GLN A 756 -24.54 50.07 22.24
CA GLN A 756 -23.62 49.84 23.35
C GLN A 756 -24.40 49.83 24.68
N GLY A 757 -24.01 48.97 25.62
CA GLY A 757 -24.18 49.22 27.06
C GLY A 757 -24.88 48.14 27.90
N GLN A 758 -24.10 47.58 28.84
CA GLN A 758 -24.45 47.17 30.21
C GLN A 758 -25.20 45.85 30.49
N ALA A 759 -24.40 44.91 31.02
CA ALA A 759 -24.51 44.17 32.28
C ALA A 759 -25.87 44.02 33.02
N GLU A 760 -26.09 42.74 33.39
CA GLU A 760 -26.66 42.18 34.63
C GLU A 760 -28.14 41.72 34.74
N SER A 761 -28.23 40.40 34.95
CA SER A 761 -29.10 39.65 35.90
C SER A 761 -30.51 39.20 35.46
N ALA A 762 -30.65 37.88 35.20
CA ALA A 762 -31.45 36.95 36.00
C ALA A 762 -31.54 35.55 35.34
N SER A 763 -31.03 34.54 36.04
CA SER A 763 -31.30 33.08 35.87
C SER A 763 -32.44 32.65 36.83
N PRO A 764 -32.94 31.38 36.90
CA PRO A 764 -32.44 30.17 36.25
C PRO A 764 -33.52 29.18 35.70
N THR A 765 -33.17 28.36 34.71
CA THR A 765 -33.65 26.96 34.65
C THR A 765 -32.65 26.08 33.90
N LEU A 766 -32.24 24.98 34.52
CA LEU A 766 -31.25 24.00 34.03
C LEU A 766 -31.66 23.34 32.70
N PRO A 767 -30.66 22.96 31.88
CA PRO A 767 -30.56 21.55 31.50
C PRO A 767 -29.14 20.95 31.63
N SER A 768 -29.15 19.61 31.58
CA SER A 768 -28.13 18.56 31.74
C SER A 768 -26.74 18.74 31.09
N PRO A 769 -25.71 18.01 31.58
CA PRO A 769 -24.31 18.20 31.19
C PRO A 769 -23.93 17.47 29.87
N PRO A 770 -23.01 18.03 29.06
CA PRO A 770 -22.33 17.31 27.99
C PRO A 770 -21.09 16.54 28.48
N PRO A 771 -20.60 15.55 27.71
CA PRO A 771 -19.56 14.61 28.13
C PRO A 771 -18.15 15.23 28.15
N PHE A 772 -17.33 14.70 29.07
CA PHE A 772 -15.92 15.03 29.29
C PHE A 772 -15.05 14.89 28.02
N LEU A 773 -14.37 15.99 27.64
CA LEU A 773 -13.16 15.98 26.83
C LEU A 773 -11.93 15.93 27.77
N PRO A 774 -10.89 15.12 27.48
CA PRO A 774 -9.66 15.12 28.26
C PRO A 774 -8.85 16.40 28.03
N PRO A 775 -7.97 16.79 28.97
CA PRO A 775 -7.27 18.06 28.94
C PRO A 775 -6.26 18.14 27.77
N SER A 776 -6.29 19.27 27.08
CA SER A 776 -5.32 19.72 26.10
C SER A 776 -3.90 19.74 26.67
N GLN A 777 -2.98 19.01 26.04
CA GLN A 777 -1.54 19.16 26.23
C GLN A 777 -1.09 20.58 25.80
N PRO A 778 -0.07 21.16 26.46
CA PRO A 778 0.50 22.44 26.03
C PRO A 778 1.18 22.31 24.66
N PRO A 779 1.30 23.41 23.88
CA PRO A 779 1.89 23.36 22.55
C PRO A 779 3.38 23.01 22.63
N PHE A 780 3.80 22.02 21.83
CA PHE A 780 5.22 21.76 21.56
C PHE A 780 5.84 22.95 20.81
N PRO A 781 7.09 23.34 21.13
CA PRO A 781 7.79 24.41 20.41
C PRO A 781 8.13 23.96 18.98
N LEU A 782 8.03 24.90 18.03
CA LEU A 782 8.50 24.71 16.65
C LEU A 782 9.98 24.30 16.63
N PRO A 783 10.39 23.41 15.71
CA PRO A 783 11.81 23.09 15.54
C PRO A 783 12.54 24.31 14.97
N THR A 784 13.58 24.75 15.66
CA THR A 784 14.56 25.71 15.14
C THR A 784 15.33 25.12 13.96
N PRO A 785 15.73 25.93 12.96
CA PRO A 785 16.50 25.46 11.82
C PRO A 785 17.93 25.09 12.27
N SER A 786 18.40 23.92 11.81
CA SER A 786 19.81 23.51 11.95
C SER A 786 20.75 24.48 11.22
N PRO A 787 22.00 24.67 11.71
CA PRO A 787 22.93 25.64 11.14
C PRO A 787 23.35 25.24 9.72
N SER A 788 23.34 26.25 8.85
CA SER A 788 23.83 26.23 7.48
C SER A 788 25.29 25.74 7.39
N GLN A 789 25.52 24.63 6.70
CA GLN A 789 26.81 24.35 6.06
C GLN A 789 26.90 25.12 4.74
N PRO A 790 28.09 25.64 4.37
CA PRO A 790 28.25 26.50 3.20
C PRO A 790 28.14 25.72 1.88
N PHE A 791 27.31 26.23 0.98
CA PHE A 791 27.30 25.87 -0.44
C PHE A 791 28.64 26.27 -1.09
N PHE A 792 29.38 25.29 -1.59
CA PHE A 792 30.42 25.50 -2.60
C PHE A 792 29.77 25.51 -4.00
N GLN A 793 30.05 26.57 -4.76
CA GLN A 793 29.73 26.68 -6.18
C GLN A 793 30.50 25.63 -7.01
N PRO A 794 29.95 25.13 -8.13
CA PRO A 794 30.74 24.41 -9.11
C PRO A 794 31.52 25.42 -9.96
N SER A 795 32.79 25.62 -9.66
CA SER A 795 33.74 26.31 -10.53
C SER A 795 34.29 25.34 -11.58
N SER A 796 34.26 25.81 -12.81
CA SER A 796 35.01 25.31 -13.96
C SER A 796 36.50 25.17 -13.65
N GLN A 797 37.09 23.98 -13.83
CA GLN A 797 38.41 23.76 -14.44
C GLN A 797 38.73 22.25 -14.49
N ALA A 798 39.07 21.78 -15.70
CA ALA A 798 39.48 20.43 -16.00
C ALA A 798 40.91 20.13 -15.47
N PRO A 799 41.24 18.88 -15.13
CA PRO A 799 42.62 18.50 -14.82
C PRO A 799 43.45 18.37 -16.10
N SER A 800 44.58 19.08 -16.15
CA SER A 800 45.59 19.00 -17.21
C SER A 800 46.36 17.69 -17.15
N TRP A 801 46.22 16.87 -18.19
CA TRP A 801 47.09 15.73 -18.49
C TRP A 801 48.30 16.21 -19.33
N PRO A 802 49.49 15.58 -19.21
CA PRO A 802 50.69 15.97 -19.95
C PRO A 802 50.57 15.67 -21.46
N PRO A 803 51.27 16.41 -22.34
CA PRO A 803 51.09 16.27 -23.78
C PRO A 803 51.77 15.01 -24.33
N THR A 804 50.99 14.16 -24.99
CA THR A 804 51.45 13.09 -25.89
C THR A 804 51.82 13.65 -27.28
N PRO A 805 52.85 13.10 -27.96
CA PRO A 805 53.37 13.62 -29.23
C PRO A 805 52.46 13.32 -30.44
N PRO A 806 52.60 14.02 -31.58
CA PRO A 806 51.72 13.89 -32.73
C PRO A 806 51.95 12.59 -33.52
N PRO A 807 50.93 12.08 -34.24
CA PRO A 807 51.05 10.85 -35.01
C PRO A 807 51.81 11.06 -36.31
N SER A 808 52.73 10.13 -36.59
CA SER A 808 53.37 9.94 -37.89
C SER A 808 52.35 9.45 -38.93
N ARG A 809 52.40 10.06 -40.12
CA ARG A 809 51.75 9.53 -41.33
C ARG A 809 52.36 8.17 -41.68
N PRO A 810 51.59 7.22 -42.24
CA PRO A 810 52.17 6.15 -43.03
C PRO A 810 52.47 6.68 -44.44
N SER A 811 53.75 6.64 -44.82
CA SER A 811 54.18 6.52 -46.20
C SER A 811 54.32 5.04 -46.55
N SER A 812 53.91 4.71 -47.79
CA SER A 812 53.86 3.40 -48.48
C SER A 812 52.68 2.50 -48.14
#